data_AF-A0A518C740-F1
#
_entry.id   AF-A0A518C740-F1
#
_cell.length_a   1.000
_cell.length_b   1.000
_cell.length_c   1.000
_cell.angle_alpha   90.00
_cell.angle_beta   90.00
_cell.angle_gamma   90.00
#
_symmetry.space_group_name_H-M   'P 1'
#
loop_
_entity.id
_entity.type
_entity.pdbx_description
1 polymer ?
#
loop_
_entity_poly.entity_id
_entity_poly.type
_entity_poly.pdbx_seq_one_letter_code
_entity_poly.pdbx_strand_id
1 'polypeptide(L)'
;MLDLDPMAIVDSTIFVAVAVVIGLLLTVSAVTAIAMRALRQTPCYADKRRRSQWKVQGQQLESRQLLDGAMGNEALALEGESITVHGVTYDNVDLKALAKAIADSGAIFFGADWCPHCTRQKGMFGDGAADLPFVEVTNPNHTLNQVGSDNNITQLPTWVFADGTRVTGVLEIEELLDYTGLTIPQGEPLYFAEIPDQTGLISGQSYHVALDGYSPSGQPLTYTVTSSSGTVIASVMQGNKSLRIYTSRFGTMEFYLFEQEAGRATSRIIELAESGFYDGLTFHRVFQSFVLQGGDPNGNGTGGSSLPDFKDQFNPNLRHNGTGILSYAKSFDDTNDSQFFIMEGIAPHLDFQHTVFGYMTEGEVVRESISGTPTGSNNLPQWQVVMDEVSTFVDLENGVLRLKIPEGASGTETITVTVSDGQGHTLSRSFDVTYASNENYTSNPYLAFVPDIAMTPGSSHTFQLTATNLDGDELIFYDQSDFDPQNDYLPAYAPNGLVYSVDSSTGLLQVNASAGLAPGVYKIVVAVSNDLDGEIISGLIDYDVIQVTVANRPVLNQDFVNLNEDGSVTFNPLTNDTDSASTLDPASFRFLSQPSVGEVSYDRETGEVTYTPPADFHGTASFQYDAANEFGIYGTPATVTLTVAPINDEPEALDDVFLADRDTATLLPVLKNDDKGPGEANTTVLITLASNATAAGGTVVVVGDNVQYTPAANFTGSDTFTYTIDDDGMESTATVTVDVGDVSNFTITAVRDLTDTGGDSIVDSRPQSDEIIGEWDAFWLEVWITPDGTGGDTVTAASSTLNFDSSIYRATSIVIDSTFTAASGSGVNNGSGTATINVTSSGVTLAAGERIRIGRVRFEPVANGLDAPEIGETLGVDFNTFLTSMTGASLTVDGVGVVNGPTTDVDLPVRLLPMVYDLNDDGKVGVVDFSIYINTIVSSNSSSFVDFDLSGDMYGSGFSFFRSAFGDTHDGVNHAFVWSPVLLKAAMSDMILTTHINVGSSAQSLSTEDVATVTTALPPSVITSSIESDTNVVTIHIVDLPGTQLASTIGNSIYLDANAAGWGWFVDSTPLDSSEFSANSENGRLLASSASAASGKIDLLSVLMHELGHVAGLEHTTDGLMSATISPGERLIDWDQDAFEESFYVSAVDLLFGSEED
;
A
#
# COMPACT_ATOMS: atom_id res chain seq x y z
N MET A 1 -84.34 30.27 11.99
CA MET A 1 -83.99 30.26 13.42
C MET A 1 -82.58 29.73 13.54
N LEU A 2 -81.65 30.39 14.18
CA LEU A 2 -81.63 31.68 14.89
C LEU A 2 -80.14 31.88 15.26
N ASP A 3 -79.51 33.05 15.30
CA ASP A 3 -79.83 34.46 15.02
C ASP A 3 -78.60 35.20 15.62
N LEU A 4 -78.04 36.28 15.08
CA LEU A 4 -78.65 37.52 14.65
C LEU A 4 -77.71 38.25 13.69
N ASP A 5 -78.32 38.70 12.58
CA ASP A 5 -78.06 39.89 11.77
C ASP A 5 -77.92 41.18 12.65
N PRO A 6 -77.65 42.42 12.15
CA PRO A 6 -77.99 42.88 10.80
C PRO A 6 -77.05 43.89 10.09
N MET A 7 -77.25 43.96 8.76
CA MET A 7 -77.40 45.18 7.93
C MET A 7 -76.20 46.11 7.70
N ALA A 8 -76.04 46.79 6.57
CA ALA A 8 -76.76 46.89 5.30
C ALA A 8 -75.86 47.75 4.35
N ILE A 9 -75.73 47.40 3.06
CA ILE A 9 -76.39 48.04 1.90
C ILE A 9 -76.09 49.56 1.84
N VAL A 10 -75.45 50.10 0.80
CA VAL A 10 -76.05 50.64 -0.45
C VAL A 10 -74.85 50.98 -1.36
N ASP A 11 -74.65 50.41 -2.54
CA ASP A 11 -75.41 50.45 -3.81
C ASP A 11 -74.84 51.47 -4.81
N SER A 12 -74.74 51.00 -6.05
CA SER A 12 -74.96 51.70 -7.32
C SER A 12 -74.24 53.05 -7.52
N THR A 13 -73.35 53.20 -8.48
CA THR A 13 -73.69 53.29 -9.91
C THR A 13 -72.36 53.58 -10.60
N ILE A 14 -71.75 52.62 -11.31
CA ILE A 14 -72.03 52.35 -12.72
C ILE A 14 -72.86 53.47 -13.35
N PHE A 15 -72.24 54.25 -14.19
CA PHE A 15 -72.47 54.15 -15.63
C PHE A 15 -71.64 55.31 -16.16
N VAL A 16 -70.52 54.97 -16.79
CA VAL A 16 -70.59 54.89 -18.25
C VAL A 16 -71.14 56.22 -18.77
N ALA A 17 -70.55 57.30 -18.28
CA ALA A 17 -69.96 58.29 -19.16
C ALA A 17 -68.47 57.91 -19.24
N VAL A 18 -68.18 56.88 -20.01
CA VAL A 18 -67.95 57.11 -21.44
C VAL A 18 -66.69 57.94 -21.53
N ALA A 19 -65.59 57.20 -21.54
CA ALA A 19 -65.12 56.66 -22.81
C ALA A 19 -64.64 57.74 -23.76
N VAL A 20 -64.19 58.87 -23.21
CA VAL A 20 -63.31 59.77 -23.95
C VAL A 20 -61.91 59.84 -23.32
N VAL A 21 -61.75 59.89 -21.99
CA VAL A 21 -60.43 60.27 -21.42
C VAL A 21 -59.52 59.09 -21.13
N ILE A 22 -60.02 58.03 -20.51
CA ILE A 22 -59.19 56.84 -20.20
C ILE A 22 -58.94 56.00 -21.47
N GLY A 23 -59.74 56.19 -22.53
CA GLY A 23 -59.52 55.60 -23.86
C GLY A 23 -58.38 56.23 -24.68
N LEU A 24 -57.82 57.36 -24.24
CA LEU A 24 -56.81 58.11 -25.01
C LEU A 24 -55.38 58.00 -24.45
N LEU A 25 -55.22 57.51 -23.22
CA LEU A 25 -53.90 57.16 -22.68
C LEU A 25 -53.55 55.68 -22.91
N LEU A 26 -54.55 54.88 -23.31
CA LEU A 26 -54.39 53.52 -23.83
C LEU A 26 -53.92 53.47 -25.31
N THR A 27 -53.61 54.60 -25.96
CA THR A 27 -53.13 54.63 -27.36
C THR A 27 -51.64 54.98 -27.54
N VAL A 28 -50.83 55.07 -26.48
CA VAL A 28 -49.38 55.36 -26.61
C VAL A 28 -48.43 54.30 -26.02
N SER A 29 -48.89 53.33 -25.22
CA SER A 29 -47.98 52.28 -24.67
C SER A 29 -48.29 50.85 -25.09
N ALA A 30 -49.32 50.66 -25.94
CA ALA A 30 -49.69 49.36 -26.51
C ALA A 30 -49.26 49.16 -27.98
N VAL A 31 -48.43 50.05 -28.55
CA VAL A 31 -47.80 49.84 -29.88
C VAL A 31 -46.34 49.37 -29.77
N THR A 32 -45.81 49.23 -28.55
CA THR A 32 -44.53 48.54 -28.26
C THR A 32 -44.70 47.05 -27.98
N ALA A 33 -45.90 46.49 -28.25
CA ALA A 33 -46.16 45.07 -28.12
C ALA A 33 -46.17 44.32 -29.47
N ILE A 34 -46.27 44.99 -30.63
CA ILE A 34 -46.06 44.38 -31.95
C ILE A 34 -45.52 45.44 -32.94
N ALA A 35 -44.25 45.30 -33.35
CA ALA A 35 -43.53 45.99 -34.46
C ALA A 35 -42.55 47.16 -34.15
N MET A 36 -41.41 46.84 -33.54
CA MET A 36 -40.05 47.35 -33.87
C MET A 36 -39.10 46.18 -33.54
N ARG A 37 -38.44 45.46 -34.45
CA ARG A 37 -37.65 45.93 -35.60
C ARG A 37 -37.52 44.80 -36.65
N ALA A 38 -38.56 44.61 -37.47
CA ALA A 38 -38.34 44.11 -38.83
C ALA A 38 -37.95 45.33 -39.68
N LEU A 39 -36.76 45.30 -40.29
CA LEU A 39 -36.27 46.02 -41.49
C LEU A 39 -34.74 45.97 -41.40
N ARG A 40 -33.93 45.38 -42.29
CA ARG A 40 -34.10 44.78 -43.61
C ARG A 40 -32.78 44.07 -43.93
N GLN A 41 -32.88 42.88 -44.54
CA GLN A 41 -32.00 42.36 -45.61
C GLN A 41 -30.54 41.97 -45.27
N THR A 42 -30.36 40.65 -45.04
CA THR A 42 -29.50 39.68 -45.79
C THR A 42 -28.35 40.22 -46.68
N PRO A 43 -27.18 39.53 -46.73
CA PRO A 43 -27.02 38.21 -47.40
C PRO A 43 -26.38 37.11 -46.53
N CYS A 44 -27.00 35.91 -46.44
CA CYS A 44 -26.64 34.62 -47.10
C CYS A 44 -25.63 33.79 -46.26
N TYR A 45 -25.76 32.50 -45.94
CA TYR A 45 -26.43 31.27 -46.46
C TYR A 45 -26.68 30.35 -45.23
N ALA A 46 -27.83 29.73 -44.94
CA ALA A 46 -28.53 28.58 -45.55
C ALA A 46 -28.68 27.38 -44.56
N ASP A 47 -29.81 27.42 -43.85
CA ASP A 47 -30.73 26.36 -43.40
C ASP A 47 -30.51 24.90 -43.88
N LYS A 48 -30.72 23.93 -42.97
CA LYS A 48 -31.79 22.92 -43.13
C LYS A 48 -32.09 22.09 -41.87
N ARG A 49 -33.33 22.23 -41.40
CA ARG A 49 -34.09 21.33 -40.49
C ARG A 49 -34.40 19.96 -41.10
N ARG A 50 -34.67 18.95 -40.24
CA ARG A 50 -35.83 18.03 -40.35
C ARG A 50 -36.40 17.63 -38.97
N ARG A 51 -37.71 17.33 -38.97
CA ARG A 51 -38.65 17.01 -37.85
C ARG A 51 -38.92 15.49 -37.75
N SER A 52 -39.32 14.99 -36.57
CA SER A 52 -40.61 14.26 -36.27
C SER A 52 -40.60 13.70 -34.83
N GLN A 53 -41.59 13.97 -33.96
CA GLN A 53 -42.70 13.07 -33.48
C GLN A 53 -42.25 11.61 -33.19
N TRP A 54 -42.50 10.95 -32.05
CA TRP A 54 -43.76 10.38 -31.47
C TRP A 54 -43.49 9.94 -29.99
N LYS A 55 -44.29 10.33 -28.99
CA LYS A 55 -45.34 9.59 -28.22
C LYS A 55 -44.96 8.32 -27.41
N VAL A 56 -45.37 8.37 -26.13
CA VAL A 56 -45.22 7.43 -25.00
C VAL A 56 -45.93 6.08 -25.17
N GLN A 57 -45.26 4.99 -24.79
CA GLN A 57 -45.84 3.75 -24.25
C GLN A 57 -45.00 3.27 -23.05
N GLY A 58 -45.50 3.53 -21.84
CA GLY A 58 -45.02 2.93 -20.61
C GLY A 58 -45.80 1.65 -20.28
N GLN A 59 -45.32 0.95 -19.25
CA GLN A 59 -45.84 -0.28 -18.64
C GLN A 59 -45.29 -1.61 -19.21
N GLN A 60 -43.97 -1.84 -19.08
CA GLN A 60 -43.40 -3.19 -18.90
C GLN A 60 -41.91 -3.23 -18.46
N LEU A 61 -41.36 -2.15 -17.90
CA LEU A 61 -39.91 -2.01 -17.64
C LEU A 61 -39.46 -2.31 -16.20
N GLU A 62 -40.36 -2.61 -15.27
CA GLU A 62 -40.05 -2.71 -13.82
C GLU A 62 -39.23 -3.95 -13.39
N SER A 63 -38.85 -4.83 -14.32
CA SER A 63 -37.91 -5.94 -14.03
C SER A 63 -36.64 -5.92 -14.89
N ARG A 64 -36.46 -4.92 -15.77
CA ARG A 64 -35.26 -4.78 -16.61
C ARG A 64 -34.15 -3.98 -15.92
N GLN A 65 -34.50 -3.01 -15.06
CA GLN A 65 -33.50 -2.15 -14.39
C GLN A 65 -32.72 -2.86 -13.27
N LEU A 66 -33.27 -3.90 -12.64
CA LEU A 66 -32.59 -4.65 -11.57
C LEU A 66 -31.59 -5.71 -12.08
N LEU A 67 -31.59 -6.02 -13.37
CA LEU A 67 -30.61 -6.93 -14.00
C LEU A 67 -29.61 -6.19 -14.89
N ASP A 68 -29.98 -5.05 -15.48
CA ASP A 68 -29.02 -4.17 -16.17
C ASP A 68 -28.06 -3.48 -15.18
N GLY A 69 -28.49 -3.18 -13.94
CA GLY A 69 -27.61 -2.64 -12.90
C GLY A 69 -26.55 -3.62 -12.38
N ALA A 70 -26.73 -4.93 -12.56
CA ALA A 70 -25.77 -5.94 -12.12
C ALA A 70 -24.72 -6.31 -13.18
N MET A 71 -24.97 -6.01 -14.47
CA MET A 71 -24.00 -6.22 -15.57
C MET A 71 -23.41 -4.90 -16.10
N GLY A 72 -23.94 -3.75 -15.69
CA GLY A 72 -23.35 -2.43 -16.00
C GLY A 72 -21.99 -2.19 -15.36
N ASN A 73 -21.65 -2.91 -14.29
CA ASN A 73 -20.36 -2.78 -13.60
C ASN A 73 -19.18 -3.45 -14.34
N GLU A 74 -19.42 -4.29 -15.36
CA GLU A 74 -18.35 -4.80 -16.24
C GLU A 74 -18.27 -4.05 -17.58
N ALA A 75 -19.22 -3.17 -17.89
CA ALA A 75 -19.29 -2.46 -19.18
C ALA A 75 -18.57 -1.09 -19.19
N LEU A 76 -18.05 -0.63 -18.05
CA LEU A 76 -17.25 0.58 -17.92
C LEU A 76 -15.72 0.33 -18.03
N ALA A 77 -15.30 -0.84 -18.50
CA ALA A 77 -13.89 -1.24 -18.55
C ALA A 77 -13.36 -1.60 -19.95
N LEU A 78 -14.00 -1.15 -21.04
CA LEU A 78 -13.61 -1.57 -22.41
C LEU A 78 -13.45 -0.44 -23.44
N GLU A 79 -13.29 0.82 -23.01
CA GLU A 79 -12.68 1.85 -23.86
C GLU A 79 -11.20 1.98 -23.46
N GLY A 80 -10.31 1.40 -24.26
CA GLY A 80 -8.86 1.40 -24.00
C GLY A 80 -8.16 0.06 -24.22
N GLU A 81 -8.90 -1.05 -24.40
CA GLU A 81 -8.26 -2.33 -24.78
C GLU A 81 -7.83 -2.31 -26.25
N SER A 82 -6.60 -2.77 -26.49
CA SER A 82 -6.01 -2.86 -27.80
C SER A 82 -6.54 -4.08 -28.55
N ILE A 83 -7.18 -3.86 -29.70
CA ILE A 83 -7.78 -4.95 -30.49
C ILE A 83 -6.78 -5.37 -31.55
N THR A 84 -6.39 -6.65 -31.54
CA THR A 84 -5.55 -7.21 -32.60
C THR A 84 -6.42 -7.81 -33.70
N VAL A 85 -6.29 -7.28 -34.92
CA VAL A 85 -7.00 -7.75 -36.11
C VAL A 85 -5.98 -8.03 -37.21
N HIS A 86 -5.99 -9.22 -37.79
CA HIS A 86 -5.01 -9.68 -38.79
C HIS A 86 -3.55 -9.56 -38.34
N GLY A 87 -3.29 -9.67 -37.04
CA GLY A 87 -1.94 -9.50 -36.44
C GLY A 87 -1.47 -8.04 -36.34
N VAL A 88 -2.36 -7.06 -36.56
CA VAL A 88 -2.12 -5.64 -36.31
C VAL A 88 -2.91 -5.23 -35.07
N THR A 89 -2.21 -4.74 -34.05
CA THR A 89 -2.82 -4.19 -32.84
C THR A 89 -3.28 -2.75 -33.12
N TYR A 90 -4.55 -2.50 -32.87
CA TYR A 90 -5.18 -1.19 -32.94
C TYR A 90 -5.43 -0.71 -31.51
N ASP A 91 -4.71 0.32 -31.11
CA ASP A 91 -4.94 1.03 -29.85
C ASP A 91 -6.07 2.05 -30.06
N ASN A 92 -6.78 2.42 -28.98
CA ASN A 92 -7.84 3.43 -29.00
C ASN A 92 -8.93 3.17 -30.05
N VAL A 93 -9.63 2.04 -30.00
CA VAL A 93 -10.72 1.73 -30.95
C VAL A 93 -12.01 2.44 -30.53
N ASP A 94 -12.59 3.25 -31.42
CA ASP A 94 -13.93 3.84 -31.22
C ASP A 94 -15.01 2.79 -31.55
N LEU A 95 -15.45 2.06 -30.52
CA LEU A 95 -16.43 0.97 -30.63
C LEU A 95 -17.82 1.48 -31.05
N LYS A 96 -18.18 2.70 -30.68
CA LYS A 96 -19.43 3.36 -31.10
C LYS A 96 -19.43 3.70 -32.58
N ALA A 97 -18.35 4.31 -33.09
CA ALA A 97 -18.19 4.58 -34.50
C ALA A 97 -18.13 3.29 -35.31
N LEU A 98 -17.48 2.24 -34.78
CA LEU A 98 -17.43 0.93 -35.43
C LEU A 98 -18.82 0.30 -35.53
N ALA A 99 -19.62 0.33 -34.46
CA ALA A 99 -20.99 -0.19 -34.47
C ALA A 99 -21.87 0.53 -35.50
N LYS A 100 -21.76 1.86 -35.60
CA LYS A 100 -22.44 2.66 -36.63
C LYS A 100 -21.98 2.32 -38.04
N ALA A 101 -20.68 2.13 -38.25
CA ALA A 101 -20.15 1.72 -39.54
C ALA A 101 -20.65 0.33 -39.95
N ILE A 102 -20.75 -0.61 -39.00
CA ILE A 102 -21.36 -1.94 -39.24
C ILE A 102 -22.82 -1.80 -39.63
N ALA A 103 -23.60 -0.95 -38.95
CA ALA A 103 -24.98 -0.68 -39.33
C ALA A 103 -25.08 -0.07 -40.76
N ASP A 104 -24.22 0.90 -41.07
CA ASP A 104 -24.18 1.56 -42.38
C ASP A 104 -23.67 0.66 -43.51
N SER A 105 -22.93 -0.41 -43.20
CA SER A 105 -22.49 -1.42 -44.17
C SER A 105 -23.65 -2.21 -44.79
N GLY A 106 -24.84 -2.17 -44.17
CA GLY A 106 -26.02 -2.94 -44.55
C GLY A 106 -26.10 -4.32 -43.88
N ALA A 107 -25.26 -4.58 -42.87
CA ALA A 107 -25.40 -5.75 -42.00
C ALA A 107 -26.68 -5.64 -41.15
N ILE A 108 -27.28 -6.78 -40.84
CA ILE A 108 -28.46 -6.88 -39.97
C ILE A 108 -28.20 -7.95 -38.91
N PHE A 109 -28.40 -7.58 -37.65
CA PHE A 109 -28.20 -8.42 -36.48
C PHE A 109 -29.56 -8.87 -35.92
N PHE A 110 -30.03 -10.05 -36.32
CA PHE A 110 -31.28 -10.60 -35.80
C PHE A 110 -31.04 -11.33 -34.48
N GLY A 111 -31.75 -10.92 -33.44
CA GLY A 111 -31.60 -11.50 -32.11
C GLY A 111 -32.83 -11.32 -31.23
N ALA A 112 -32.66 -11.66 -29.96
CA ALA A 112 -33.65 -11.39 -28.94
C ALA A 112 -32.98 -10.77 -27.73
N ASP A 113 -33.62 -9.78 -27.10
CA ASP A 113 -33.04 -9.11 -25.94
C ASP A 113 -32.83 -10.04 -24.73
N TRP A 114 -33.61 -11.13 -24.63
CA TRP A 114 -33.45 -12.13 -23.57
C TRP A 114 -32.40 -13.21 -23.90
N CYS A 115 -31.84 -13.22 -25.10
CA CYS A 115 -30.91 -14.26 -25.57
C CYS A 115 -29.47 -13.97 -25.07
N PRO A 116 -28.87 -14.83 -24.23
CA PRO A 116 -27.55 -14.56 -23.64
C PRO A 116 -26.42 -14.38 -24.66
N HIS A 117 -26.46 -15.12 -25.77
CA HIS A 117 -25.51 -14.95 -26.87
C HIS A 117 -25.70 -13.62 -27.61
N CYS A 118 -26.93 -13.14 -27.68
CA CYS A 118 -27.27 -11.87 -28.31
C CYS A 118 -26.80 -10.70 -27.42
N THR A 119 -26.98 -10.83 -26.10
CA THR A 119 -26.42 -9.89 -25.10
C THR A 119 -24.90 -9.88 -25.12
N ARG A 120 -24.25 -11.07 -25.20
CA ARG A 120 -22.79 -11.18 -25.32
C ARG A 120 -22.26 -10.45 -26.56
N GLN A 121 -22.90 -10.63 -27.72
CA GLN A 121 -22.53 -9.92 -28.94
C GLN A 121 -22.64 -8.39 -28.78
N LYS A 122 -23.68 -7.89 -28.11
CA LYS A 122 -23.84 -6.45 -27.81
C LYS A 122 -22.75 -5.95 -26.87
N GLY A 123 -22.41 -6.71 -25.85
CA GLY A 123 -21.39 -6.36 -24.85
C GLY A 123 -20.00 -6.12 -25.44
N MET A 124 -19.65 -6.77 -26.56
CA MET A 124 -18.38 -6.57 -27.26
C MET A 124 -18.19 -5.15 -27.82
N PHE A 125 -19.26 -4.34 -27.89
CA PHE A 125 -19.22 -2.98 -28.44
C PHE A 125 -19.38 -1.90 -27.38
N GLY A 126 -19.35 -2.23 -26.08
CA GLY A 126 -19.45 -1.26 -24.99
C GLY A 126 -20.62 -0.29 -25.16
N ASP A 127 -20.32 1.01 -25.14
CA ASP A 127 -21.30 2.09 -25.33
C ASP A 127 -21.94 2.11 -26.74
N GLY A 128 -21.28 1.50 -27.73
CA GLY A 128 -21.73 1.29 -29.11
C GLY A 128 -22.77 0.19 -29.28
N ALA A 129 -23.07 -0.59 -28.24
CA ALA A 129 -24.06 -1.67 -28.27
C ALA A 129 -25.45 -1.21 -28.79
N ALA A 130 -25.83 0.03 -28.47
CA ALA A 130 -27.11 0.62 -28.89
C ALA A 130 -27.15 1.00 -30.38
N ASP A 131 -25.97 1.18 -30.99
CA ASP A 131 -25.81 1.60 -32.38
C ASP A 131 -25.69 0.42 -33.37
N LEU A 132 -25.61 -0.82 -32.87
CA LEU A 132 -25.62 -2.03 -33.71
C LEU A 132 -26.95 -2.18 -34.47
N PRO A 133 -26.95 -2.79 -35.67
CA PRO A 133 -28.16 -2.97 -36.50
C PRO A 133 -29.07 -4.11 -35.98
N PHE A 134 -29.43 -4.05 -34.69
CA PHE A 134 -30.19 -5.08 -34.00
C PHE A 134 -31.68 -5.08 -34.38
N VAL A 135 -32.22 -6.27 -34.64
CA VAL A 135 -33.63 -6.49 -34.93
C VAL A 135 -34.18 -7.57 -34.01
N GLU A 136 -35.14 -7.19 -33.15
CA GLU A 136 -35.86 -8.10 -32.25
C GLU A 136 -36.78 -9.03 -33.05
N VAL A 137 -36.51 -10.33 -32.98
CA VAL A 137 -37.24 -11.36 -33.74
C VAL A 137 -38.10 -12.27 -32.88
N THR A 138 -38.23 -11.96 -31.58
CA THR A 138 -39.11 -12.69 -30.67
C THR A 138 -40.19 -11.79 -30.07
N ASN A 139 -41.26 -12.41 -29.59
CA ASN A 139 -42.27 -11.77 -28.76
C ASN A 139 -41.82 -11.84 -27.28
N PRO A 140 -42.43 -11.05 -26.38
CA PRO A 140 -42.13 -11.11 -24.94
C PRO A 140 -42.28 -12.51 -24.29
N ASN A 141 -42.99 -13.45 -24.93
CA ASN A 141 -43.12 -14.84 -24.46
C ASN A 141 -42.02 -15.78 -25.02
N HIS A 142 -40.94 -15.24 -25.56
CA HIS A 142 -39.77 -15.94 -26.12
C HIS A 142 -40.08 -16.82 -27.34
N THR A 143 -41.23 -16.62 -28.00
CA THR A 143 -41.54 -17.26 -29.29
C THR A 143 -41.20 -16.33 -30.45
N LEU A 144 -40.88 -16.90 -31.61
CA LEU A 144 -40.55 -16.12 -32.81
C LEU A 144 -41.73 -15.22 -33.23
N ASN A 145 -41.45 -13.94 -33.49
CA ASN A 145 -42.43 -12.97 -33.97
C ASN A 145 -42.53 -13.01 -35.51
N GLN A 146 -43.44 -12.20 -36.08
CA GLN A 146 -43.66 -12.18 -37.52
C GLN A 146 -42.38 -11.80 -38.31
N VAL A 147 -41.57 -10.89 -37.79
CA VAL A 147 -40.29 -10.47 -38.40
C VAL A 147 -39.31 -11.65 -38.44
N GLY A 148 -39.21 -12.39 -37.35
CA GLY A 148 -38.39 -13.60 -37.28
C GLY A 148 -38.84 -14.68 -38.25
N SER A 149 -40.14 -14.92 -38.37
CA SER A 149 -40.66 -15.91 -39.33
C SER A 149 -40.49 -15.48 -40.78
N ASP A 150 -40.70 -14.19 -41.09
CA ASP A 150 -40.58 -13.66 -42.45
C ASP A 150 -39.12 -13.67 -42.93
N ASN A 151 -38.17 -13.49 -42.01
CA ASN A 151 -36.73 -13.56 -42.27
C ASN A 151 -36.14 -14.97 -42.05
N ASN A 152 -36.98 -15.99 -41.88
CA ASN A 152 -36.59 -17.39 -41.70
C ASN A 152 -35.51 -17.59 -40.62
N ILE A 153 -35.63 -16.90 -39.48
CA ILE A 153 -34.71 -17.05 -38.36
C ILE A 153 -34.98 -18.38 -37.64
N THR A 154 -33.96 -19.24 -37.58
CA THR A 154 -34.03 -20.57 -36.97
C THR A 154 -33.12 -20.73 -35.76
N GLN A 155 -32.17 -19.80 -35.56
CA GLN A 155 -31.22 -19.75 -34.45
C GLN A 155 -30.91 -18.29 -34.06
N LEU A 156 -30.57 -18.05 -32.80
CA LEU A 156 -30.22 -16.73 -32.28
C LEU A 156 -28.80 -16.74 -31.67
N PRO A 157 -27.99 -15.69 -31.90
CA PRO A 157 -28.21 -14.65 -32.89
C PRO A 157 -27.99 -15.13 -34.34
N THR A 158 -28.52 -14.38 -35.31
CA THR A 158 -28.19 -14.55 -36.74
C THR A 158 -27.81 -13.21 -37.36
N TRP A 159 -26.65 -13.16 -38.00
CA TRP A 159 -26.19 -12.04 -38.84
C TRP A 159 -26.54 -12.27 -40.31
N VAL A 160 -26.97 -11.21 -40.99
CA VAL A 160 -27.14 -11.15 -42.45
C VAL A 160 -26.32 -9.97 -42.98
N PHE A 161 -25.39 -10.21 -43.89
CA PHE A 161 -24.54 -9.16 -44.47
C PHE A 161 -25.06 -8.68 -45.83
N ALA A 162 -24.51 -7.57 -46.33
CA ALA A 162 -24.99 -6.89 -47.54
C ALA A 162 -24.90 -7.75 -48.82
N ASP A 163 -23.99 -8.72 -48.86
CA ASP A 163 -23.84 -9.71 -49.94
C ASP A 163 -24.88 -10.86 -49.86
N GLY A 164 -25.69 -10.88 -48.80
CA GLY A 164 -26.69 -11.92 -48.51
C GLY A 164 -26.15 -13.09 -47.69
N THR A 165 -24.87 -13.07 -47.27
CA THR A 165 -24.26 -14.09 -46.41
C THR A 165 -24.96 -14.14 -45.07
N ARG A 166 -25.21 -15.35 -44.57
CA ARG A 166 -25.88 -15.62 -43.29
C ARG A 166 -24.99 -16.42 -42.37
N VAL A 167 -24.82 -15.92 -41.15
CA VAL A 167 -24.00 -16.57 -40.11
C VAL A 167 -24.78 -16.60 -38.80
N THR A 168 -24.71 -17.72 -38.09
CA THR A 168 -25.42 -17.95 -36.83
C THR A 168 -24.42 -18.06 -35.69
N GLY A 169 -24.74 -17.53 -34.51
CA GLY A 169 -23.84 -17.49 -33.36
C GLY A 169 -23.19 -16.11 -33.16
N VAL A 170 -22.45 -15.97 -32.04
CA VAL A 170 -21.66 -14.78 -31.73
C VAL A 170 -20.44 -14.75 -32.66
N LEU A 171 -20.17 -13.59 -33.25
CA LEU A 171 -19.00 -13.35 -34.09
C LEU A 171 -18.01 -12.45 -33.35
N GLU A 172 -16.74 -12.76 -33.47
CA GLU A 172 -15.66 -11.90 -32.99
C GLU A 172 -15.57 -10.62 -33.84
N ILE A 173 -14.98 -9.54 -33.30
CA ILE A 173 -14.87 -8.26 -34.03
C ILE A 173 -14.12 -8.43 -35.35
N GLU A 174 -13.06 -9.23 -35.38
CA GLU A 174 -12.31 -9.57 -36.59
C GLU A 174 -13.19 -10.24 -37.66
N GLU A 175 -14.05 -11.19 -37.28
CA GLU A 175 -14.96 -11.87 -38.21
C GLU A 175 -16.01 -10.89 -38.78
N LEU A 176 -16.53 -9.98 -37.94
CA LEU A 176 -17.47 -8.94 -38.39
C LEU A 176 -16.82 -7.98 -39.40
N LEU A 177 -15.56 -7.61 -39.18
CA LEU A 177 -14.79 -6.79 -40.12
C LEU A 177 -14.56 -7.52 -41.45
N ASP A 178 -14.25 -8.81 -41.42
CA ASP A 178 -14.07 -9.63 -42.62
C ASP A 178 -15.35 -9.74 -43.47
N TYR A 179 -16.51 -9.92 -42.82
CA TYR A 179 -17.79 -9.99 -43.53
C TYR A 179 -18.28 -8.62 -44.04
N THR A 180 -17.94 -7.52 -43.36
CA THR A 180 -18.38 -6.17 -43.74
C THR A 180 -17.39 -5.43 -44.63
N GLY A 181 -16.12 -5.83 -44.63
CA GLY A 181 -15.02 -5.15 -45.32
C GLY A 181 -14.66 -3.79 -44.72
N LEU A 182 -15.01 -3.55 -43.45
CA LEU A 182 -14.74 -2.29 -42.75
C LEU A 182 -13.32 -2.24 -42.17
N THR A 183 -12.81 -1.04 -41.95
CA THR A 183 -11.58 -0.78 -41.20
C THR A 183 -11.92 -0.26 -39.82
N ILE A 184 -11.09 -0.57 -38.81
CA ILE A 184 -11.30 -0.13 -37.43
C ILE A 184 -11.17 1.40 -37.33
N PRO A 185 -12.21 2.12 -36.86
CA PRO A 185 -12.11 3.53 -36.49
C PRO A 185 -11.21 3.72 -35.26
N GLN A 186 -10.35 4.73 -35.29
CA GLN A 186 -9.48 5.11 -34.16
C GLN A 186 -10.09 6.29 -33.41
N GLY A 187 -9.94 6.31 -32.09
CA GLY A 187 -10.55 7.25 -31.16
C GLY A 187 -10.14 8.71 -31.38
N GLU A 188 -10.99 9.60 -30.87
CA GLU A 188 -10.80 11.06 -30.88
C GLU A 188 -9.54 11.47 -30.08
N PRO A 189 -8.95 12.66 -30.30
CA PRO A 189 -7.83 13.17 -29.50
C PRO A 189 -8.25 13.51 -28.06
N LEU A 190 -7.28 13.53 -27.14
CA LEU A 190 -7.39 14.04 -25.76
C LEU A 190 -8.29 15.29 -25.71
N TYR A 191 -9.35 15.22 -24.89
CA TYR A 191 -10.30 16.31 -24.74
C TYR A 191 -10.03 17.09 -23.44
N PHE A 192 -10.16 18.41 -23.54
CA PHE A 192 -10.13 19.31 -22.39
C PHE A 192 -11.07 20.49 -22.66
N ALA A 193 -12.06 20.67 -21.80
CA ALA A 193 -13.07 21.71 -21.92
C ALA A 193 -12.41 23.10 -21.95
N GLU A 194 -13.02 24.03 -22.70
CA GLU A 194 -12.59 25.42 -22.70
C GLU A 194 -12.90 26.08 -21.34
N ILE A 195 -11.90 26.72 -20.75
CA ILE A 195 -12.05 27.45 -19.49
C ILE A 195 -12.34 28.92 -19.85
N PRO A 196 -13.50 29.49 -19.45
CA PRO A 196 -13.80 30.88 -19.71
C PRO A 196 -12.92 31.82 -18.88
N ASP A 197 -12.70 33.04 -19.37
CA ASP A 197 -12.02 34.09 -18.61
C ASP A 197 -12.73 34.32 -17.26
N GLN A 198 -11.94 34.35 -16.19
CA GLN A 198 -12.43 34.57 -14.84
C GLN A 198 -12.39 36.07 -14.57
N THR A 199 -13.56 36.70 -14.50
CA THR A 199 -13.66 38.16 -14.42
C THR A 199 -14.35 38.66 -13.18
N GLY A 200 -13.90 39.82 -12.68
CA GLY A 200 -14.49 40.45 -11.49
C GLY A 200 -14.14 39.75 -10.19
N LEU A 201 -13.02 39.03 -10.13
CA LEU A 201 -12.55 38.41 -8.90
C LEU A 201 -12.05 39.47 -7.91
N ILE A 202 -12.10 39.14 -6.62
CA ILE A 202 -11.73 40.04 -5.53
C ILE A 202 -10.46 39.50 -4.86
N SER A 203 -9.50 40.39 -4.58
CA SER A 203 -8.28 40.06 -3.84
C SER A 203 -8.57 39.58 -2.40
N GLY A 204 -7.74 38.71 -1.84
CA GLY A 204 -7.86 38.22 -0.46
C GLY A 204 -8.69 36.94 -0.33
N GLN A 205 -9.07 36.31 -1.45
CA GLN A 205 -9.89 35.11 -1.47
C GLN A 205 -9.34 34.07 -2.46
N SER A 206 -9.85 32.84 -2.32
CA SER A 206 -9.59 31.73 -3.23
C SER A 206 -10.84 31.42 -4.04
N TYR A 207 -10.66 31.19 -5.34
CA TYR A 207 -11.71 30.82 -6.28
C TYR A 207 -11.45 29.43 -6.85
N HIS A 208 -12.51 28.72 -7.20
CA HIS A 208 -12.45 27.37 -7.76
C HIS A 208 -12.99 27.35 -9.18
N VAL A 209 -12.31 26.61 -10.06
CA VAL A 209 -12.67 26.45 -11.47
C VAL A 209 -12.59 24.96 -11.81
N ALA A 210 -13.64 24.42 -12.42
CA ALA A 210 -13.66 23.03 -12.86
C ALA A 210 -12.65 22.78 -13.98
N LEU A 211 -11.94 21.66 -13.89
CA LEU A 211 -11.11 21.12 -14.95
C LEU A 211 -11.80 19.84 -15.46
N ASP A 212 -12.46 19.96 -16.61
CA ASP A 212 -13.21 18.88 -17.27
C ASP A 212 -12.40 18.36 -18.46
N GLY A 213 -11.86 17.16 -18.32
CA GLY A 213 -11.03 16.50 -19.32
C GLY A 213 -11.47 15.07 -19.52
N TYR A 214 -11.17 14.51 -20.69
CA TYR A 214 -11.49 13.12 -21.00
C TYR A 214 -10.34 12.47 -21.77
N SER A 215 -9.95 11.28 -21.33
CA SER A 215 -8.88 10.48 -21.91
C SER A 215 -9.47 9.38 -22.80
N PRO A 216 -9.32 9.45 -24.13
CA PRO A 216 -9.82 8.42 -25.05
C PRO A 216 -9.19 7.03 -24.84
N SER A 217 -8.05 6.96 -24.13
CA SER A 217 -7.33 5.73 -23.77
C SER A 217 -7.67 5.24 -22.36
N GLY A 218 -8.57 5.91 -21.64
CA GLY A 218 -8.95 5.62 -20.25
C GLY A 218 -7.84 5.87 -19.23
N GLN A 219 -6.73 6.51 -19.63
CA GLN A 219 -5.64 6.81 -18.70
C GLN A 219 -6.00 7.97 -17.76
N PRO A 220 -5.58 7.93 -16.49
CA PRO A 220 -5.74 9.05 -15.57
C PRO A 220 -5.12 10.33 -16.12
N LEU A 221 -5.86 11.43 -16.03
CA LEU A 221 -5.41 12.73 -16.46
C LEU A 221 -4.65 13.43 -15.33
N THR A 222 -3.55 14.10 -15.70
CA THR A 222 -2.79 14.95 -14.79
C THR A 222 -2.82 16.38 -15.29
N TYR A 223 -3.14 17.31 -14.39
CA TYR A 223 -3.15 18.74 -14.72
C TYR A 223 -1.94 19.45 -14.11
N THR A 224 -1.33 20.31 -14.93
CA THR A 224 -0.30 21.24 -14.49
C THR A 224 -0.74 22.67 -14.79
N VAL A 225 -0.34 23.63 -13.96
CA VAL A 225 -0.74 25.03 -14.13
C VAL A 225 0.47 25.95 -14.08
N THR A 226 0.43 26.99 -14.92
CA THR A 226 1.42 28.06 -14.94
C THR A 226 0.73 29.41 -14.92
N SER A 227 1.35 30.36 -14.22
CA SER A 227 0.87 31.72 -14.07
C SER A 227 1.83 32.68 -14.74
N SER A 228 1.33 33.62 -15.54
CA SER A 228 2.19 34.51 -16.35
C SER A 228 3.02 35.51 -15.53
N SER A 229 2.54 35.92 -14.35
CA SER A 229 3.24 36.84 -13.42
C SER A 229 3.58 36.20 -12.07
N GLY A 230 2.84 35.17 -11.66
CA GLY A 230 2.92 34.52 -10.35
C GLY A 230 2.16 35.26 -9.24
N THR A 231 1.38 36.30 -9.55
CA THR A 231 0.61 37.05 -8.55
C THR A 231 -0.59 36.23 -8.08
N VAL A 232 -1.35 35.67 -9.01
CA VAL A 232 -2.39 34.66 -8.72
C VAL A 232 -1.68 33.34 -8.44
N ILE A 233 -1.84 32.84 -7.22
CA ILE A 233 -1.31 31.54 -6.81
C ILE A 233 -2.29 30.48 -7.31
N ALA A 234 -1.95 29.83 -8.42
CA ALA A 234 -2.76 28.79 -9.05
C ALA A 234 -2.28 27.40 -8.62
N SER A 235 -3.19 26.56 -8.14
CA SER A 235 -2.89 25.17 -7.74
C SER A 235 -3.99 24.22 -8.18
N VAL A 236 -3.62 23.04 -8.69
CA VAL A 236 -4.55 21.97 -9.09
C VAL A 236 -4.85 21.09 -7.87
N MET A 237 -6.12 20.69 -7.74
CA MET A 237 -6.62 19.73 -6.77
C MET A 237 -7.21 18.55 -7.56
N GLN A 238 -6.67 17.35 -7.35
CA GLN A 238 -7.04 16.10 -8.02
C GLN A 238 -6.78 14.92 -7.08
N GLY A 239 -7.44 13.78 -7.33
CA GLY A 239 -7.18 12.52 -6.62
C GLY A 239 -8.04 12.26 -5.37
N ASN A 240 -8.78 13.24 -4.86
CA ASN A 240 -9.81 13.00 -3.84
C ASN A 240 -11.02 12.28 -4.46
N LYS A 241 -11.89 11.74 -3.61
CA LYS A 241 -13.20 11.24 -4.02
C LYS A 241 -14.07 12.38 -4.58
N SER A 242 -14.92 12.01 -5.52
CA SER A 242 -15.99 12.83 -6.06
C SER A 242 -17.35 12.28 -5.62
N LEU A 243 -18.32 13.16 -5.46
CA LEU A 243 -19.72 12.87 -5.23
C LEU A 243 -20.49 12.98 -6.54
N ARG A 244 -21.25 11.94 -6.89
CA ARG A 244 -22.15 11.90 -8.04
C ARG A 244 -23.59 11.97 -7.55
N ILE A 245 -24.37 12.92 -8.07
CA ILE A 245 -25.82 13.00 -7.86
C ILE A 245 -26.52 12.76 -9.19
N TYR A 246 -27.14 11.59 -9.34
CA TYR A 246 -27.92 11.24 -10.51
C TYR A 246 -29.39 11.61 -10.32
N THR A 247 -29.95 12.27 -11.34
CA THR A 247 -31.39 12.49 -11.45
C THR A 247 -31.88 11.96 -12.78
N SER A 248 -32.88 11.09 -12.75
CA SER A 248 -33.45 10.44 -13.93
C SER A 248 -34.11 11.42 -14.89
N ARG A 249 -34.51 12.61 -14.40
CA ARG A 249 -35.15 13.66 -15.19
C ARG A 249 -34.18 14.70 -15.77
N PHE A 250 -33.13 15.07 -15.04
CA PHE A 250 -32.27 16.18 -15.45
C PHE A 250 -30.87 15.75 -15.85
N GLY A 251 -30.41 14.59 -15.40
CA GLY A 251 -29.06 14.08 -15.64
C GLY A 251 -28.22 14.04 -14.35
N THR A 252 -26.92 13.99 -14.53
CA THR A 252 -25.92 13.82 -13.47
C THR A 252 -25.24 15.14 -13.13
N MET A 253 -24.95 15.36 -11.85
CA MET A 253 -24.02 16.37 -11.36
C MET A 253 -22.88 15.67 -10.62
N GLU A 254 -21.66 16.15 -10.79
CA GLU A 254 -20.47 15.59 -10.16
C GLU A 254 -19.69 16.67 -9.43
N PHE A 255 -19.18 16.34 -8.24
CA PHE A 255 -18.52 17.27 -7.34
C PHE A 255 -17.23 16.68 -6.82
N TYR A 256 -16.13 17.41 -6.96
CA TYR A 256 -14.90 17.13 -6.24
C TYR A 256 -15.07 17.42 -4.76
N LEU A 257 -14.65 16.51 -3.87
CA LEU A 257 -14.72 16.69 -2.42
C LEU A 257 -13.39 17.22 -1.86
N PHE A 258 -13.46 18.26 -1.02
CA PHE A 258 -12.30 18.89 -0.40
C PHE A 258 -11.86 18.12 0.86
N GLU A 259 -11.46 16.87 0.71
CA GLU A 259 -11.14 15.99 1.85
C GLU A 259 -9.99 16.52 2.73
N GLN A 260 -9.05 17.24 2.14
CA GLN A 260 -7.89 17.79 2.85
C GLN A 260 -8.28 19.06 3.64
N GLU A 261 -9.12 19.91 3.08
CA GLU A 261 -9.56 21.15 3.72
C GLU A 261 -10.76 20.97 4.66
N ALA A 262 -11.62 19.97 4.40
CA ALA A 262 -12.90 19.76 5.06
C ALA A 262 -13.17 18.24 5.32
N GLY A 263 -12.17 17.52 5.81
CA GLY A 263 -12.20 16.06 6.02
C GLY A 263 -13.39 15.52 6.81
N ARG A 264 -13.84 16.21 7.87
CA ARG A 264 -15.01 15.79 8.68
C ARG A 264 -16.30 15.91 7.88
N ALA A 265 -16.48 17.03 7.20
CA ALA A 265 -17.66 17.31 6.39
C ALA A 265 -17.75 16.36 5.18
N THR A 266 -16.61 16.11 4.53
CA THR A 266 -16.51 15.15 3.42
C THR A 266 -16.70 13.70 3.89
N SER A 267 -16.12 13.30 5.02
CA SER A 267 -16.36 11.98 5.60
C SER A 267 -17.84 11.73 5.87
N ARG A 268 -18.56 12.73 6.42
CA ARG A 268 -20.01 12.62 6.66
C ARG A 268 -20.82 12.49 5.37
N ILE A 269 -20.53 13.26 4.32
CA ILE A 269 -21.29 13.14 3.06
C ILE A 269 -21.03 11.79 2.40
N ILE A 270 -19.79 11.28 2.49
CA ILE A 270 -19.38 9.98 1.95
C ILE A 270 -20.11 8.85 2.70
N GLU A 271 -20.11 8.86 4.04
CA GLU A 271 -20.81 7.87 4.87
C GLU A 271 -22.31 7.80 4.54
N LEU A 272 -22.95 8.96 4.40
CA LEU A 272 -24.37 9.04 4.05
C LEU A 272 -24.65 8.60 2.60
N ALA A 273 -23.80 8.98 1.64
CA ALA A 273 -23.94 8.52 0.25
C ALA A 273 -23.74 7.00 0.12
N GLU A 274 -22.68 6.44 0.70
CA GLU A 274 -22.35 5.01 0.62
C GLU A 274 -23.35 4.11 1.38
N SER A 275 -24.04 4.65 2.38
CA SER A 275 -25.16 3.96 3.05
C SER A 275 -26.49 4.01 2.27
N GLY A 276 -26.53 4.74 1.14
CA GLY A 276 -27.74 4.96 0.33
C GLY A 276 -28.75 5.90 0.97
N PHE A 277 -28.36 6.70 1.98
CA PHE A 277 -29.27 7.59 2.72
C PHE A 277 -29.96 8.62 1.80
N TYR A 278 -29.24 9.13 0.81
CA TYR A 278 -29.75 10.16 -0.10
C TYR A 278 -30.61 9.62 -1.24
N ASP A 279 -30.60 8.31 -1.49
CA ASP A 279 -31.31 7.70 -2.62
C ASP A 279 -32.83 7.85 -2.47
N GLY A 280 -33.46 8.46 -3.47
CA GLY A 280 -34.88 8.77 -3.47
C GLY A 280 -35.28 10.01 -2.67
N LEU A 281 -34.34 10.70 -2.00
CA LEU A 281 -34.61 11.98 -1.36
C LEU A 281 -34.80 13.09 -2.41
N THR A 282 -35.39 14.21 -1.99
CA THR A 282 -35.68 15.33 -2.89
C THR A 282 -34.81 16.55 -2.61
N PHE A 283 -34.54 17.32 -3.66
CA PHE A 283 -34.22 18.75 -3.50
C PHE A 283 -35.49 19.45 -3.04
N HIS A 284 -35.67 19.51 -1.72
CA HIS A 284 -36.91 19.99 -1.11
C HIS A 284 -37.07 21.51 -1.20
N ARG A 285 -35.99 22.26 -1.47
CA ARG A 285 -36.06 23.68 -1.85
C ARG A 285 -35.20 23.96 -3.08
N VAL A 286 -35.72 24.78 -3.99
CA VAL A 286 -35.03 25.31 -5.16
C VAL A 286 -35.16 26.83 -5.11
N PHE A 287 -34.15 27.51 -4.57
CA PHE A 287 -34.14 28.96 -4.47
C PHE A 287 -33.25 29.54 -5.55
N GLN A 288 -33.88 29.85 -6.68
CA GLN A 288 -33.23 30.47 -7.83
C GLN A 288 -32.34 31.66 -7.42
N SER A 289 -31.08 31.66 -7.89
CA SER A 289 -30.02 32.64 -7.57
C SER A 289 -29.46 32.56 -6.14
N PHE A 290 -29.84 31.54 -5.38
CA PHE A 290 -29.28 31.28 -4.05
C PHE A 290 -28.81 29.83 -3.93
N VAL A 291 -29.72 28.86 -3.74
CA VAL A 291 -29.33 27.46 -3.44
C VAL A 291 -30.34 26.43 -3.97
N LEU A 292 -29.83 25.25 -4.36
CA LEU A 292 -30.59 24.00 -4.32
C LEU A 292 -30.33 23.34 -2.97
N GLN A 293 -31.39 23.00 -2.21
CA GLN A 293 -31.25 22.39 -0.89
C GLN A 293 -31.76 20.94 -0.91
N GLY A 294 -30.90 20.01 -0.52
CA GLY A 294 -31.17 18.57 -0.44
C GLY A 294 -30.92 17.98 0.95
N GLY A 295 -31.11 16.67 1.09
CA GLY A 295 -30.67 15.91 2.26
C GLY A 295 -31.60 15.89 3.48
N ASP A 296 -32.86 16.31 3.33
CA ASP A 296 -33.89 16.15 4.37
C ASP A 296 -34.81 14.97 4.03
N PRO A 297 -34.83 13.89 4.85
CA PRO A 297 -35.69 12.72 4.61
C PRO A 297 -37.19 13.03 4.72
N ASN A 298 -37.57 14.11 5.42
CA ASN A 298 -38.96 14.53 5.54
C ASN A 298 -39.41 15.47 4.41
N GLY A 299 -38.46 16.00 3.62
CA GLY A 299 -38.70 16.92 2.52
C GLY A 299 -39.37 18.24 2.93
N ASN A 300 -39.24 18.68 4.18
CA ASN A 300 -39.86 19.89 4.73
C ASN A 300 -38.85 20.94 5.25
N GLY A 301 -37.57 20.61 5.23
CA GLY A 301 -36.42 21.38 5.72
C GLY A 301 -36.20 21.31 7.24
N THR A 302 -36.70 20.28 7.94
CA THR A 302 -36.55 20.14 9.41
C THR A 302 -36.08 18.76 9.88
N GLY A 303 -35.83 17.82 8.97
CA GLY A 303 -35.26 16.50 9.30
C GLY A 303 -33.76 16.41 9.03
N GLY A 304 -33.24 15.22 9.30
CA GLY A 304 -31.82 14.90 9.23
C GLY A 304 -31.60 13.39 9.25
N SER A 305 -30.35 12.96 9.21
CA SER A 305 -29.99 11.55 9.40
C SER A 305 -30.21 11.11 10.86
N SER A 306 -29.96 9.84 11.16
CA SER A 306 -29.93 9.35 12.54
C SER A 306 -28.56 9.52 13.21
N LEU A 307 -27.57 10.04 12.48
CA LEU A 307 -26.24 10.30 13.01
C LEU A 307 -26.26 11.57 13.86
N PRO A 308 -25.36 11.70 14.84
CA PRO A 308 -25.21 12.95 15.59
C PRO A 308 -24.76 14.10 14.69
N ASP A 309 -25.18 15.32 15.05
CA ASP A 309 -24.64 16.55 14.49
C ASP A 309 -23.11 16.61 14.68
N PHE A 310 -22.41 17.25 13.75
CA PHE A 310 -20.97 17.45 13.83
C PHE A 310 -20.59 18.94 13.76
N LYS A 311 -19.50 19.28 14.48
CA LYS A 311 -18.99 20.65 14.55
C LYS A 311 -18.45 21.13 13.21
N ASP A 312 -18.58 22.42 12.97
CA ASP A 312 -18.11 23.05 11.74
C ASP A 312 -16.63 22.82 11.47
N GLN A 313 -16.27 22.84 10.18
CA GLN A 313 -14.89 22.73 9.73
C GLN A 313 -14.64 23.75 8.64
N PHE A 314 -14.19 24.93 9.04
CA PHE A 314 -13.92 26.02 8.12
C PHE A 314 -12.48 25.99 7.61
N ASN A 315 -12.32 26.45 6.36
CA ASN A 315 -11.01 26.61 5.74
C ASN A 315 -10.98 27.95 4.99
N PRO A 316 -9.91 28.76 5.13
CA PRO A 316 -9.87 30.10 4.55
C PRO A 316 -9.88 30.12 3.02
N ASN A 317 -9.52 29.00 2.39
CA ASN A 317 -9.56 28.84 0.93
C ASN A 317 -10.94 28.42 0.40
N LEU A 318 -11.89 28.05 1.26
CA LEU A 318 -13.21 27.58 0.84
C LEU A 318 -14.27 28.65 1.14
N ARG A 319 -14.83 29.26 0.08
CA ARG A 319 -15.73 30.42 0.16
C ARG A 319 -16.96 30.22 -0.72
N HIS A 320 -18.08 30.87 -0.39
CA HIS A 320 -19.32 30.92 -1.16
C HIS A 320 -19.27 32.01 -2.24
N ASN A 321 -18.25 31.97 -3.11
CA ASN A 321 -17.96 33.04 -4.06
C ASN A 321 -18.22 32.66 -5.53
N GLY A 322 -19.03 31.64 -5.78
CA GLY A 322 -19.37 31.16 -7.12
C GLY A 322 -20.56 30.19 -7.15
N THR A 323 -20.89 29.67 -8.33
CA THR A 323 -21.87 28.58 -8.49
C THR A 323 -21.20 27.21 -8.27
N GLY A 324 -21.99 26.17 -8.03
CA GLY A 324 -21.49 24.79 -7.95
C GLY A 324 -20.73 24.45 -6.66
N ILE A 325 -20.62 25.39 -5.72
CA ILE A 325 -20.04 25.13 -4.39
C ILE A 325 -21.03 24.31 -3.57
N LEU A 326 -20.52 23.27 -2.92
CA LEU A 326 -21.25 22.38 -2.05
C LEU A 326 -20.94 22.71 -0.58
N SER A 327 -21.96 23.00 0.21
CA SER A 327 -21.82 23.31 1.64
C SER A 327 -22.94 22.72 2.49
N TYR A 328 -22.70 22.52 3.78
CA TYR A 328 -23.74 21.99 4.67
C TYR A 328 -24.80 23.06 4.97
N ALA A 329 -26.05 22.63 4.97
CA ALA A 329 -27.17 23.44 5.44
C ALA A 329 -27.38 23.14 6.92
N LYS A 330 -27.16 24.14 7.77
CA LYS A 330 -27.33 24.04 9.23
C LYS A 330 -28.32 25.08 9.74
N SER A 331 -28.92 24.83 10.90
CA SER A 331 -29.90 25.74 11.52
C SER A 331 -29.30 26.62 12.61
N PHE A 332 -28.30 26.09 13.31
CA PHE A 332 -27.48 26.74 14.31
C PHE A 332 -26.02 26.35 14.09
N ASP A 333 -25.11 26.96 14.83
CA ASP A 333 -23.71 26.57 14.83
C ASP A 333 -23.55 25.11 15.27
N ASP A 334 -22.59 24.40 14.66
CA ASP A 334 -22.29 22.99 14.92
C ASP A 334 -23.46 22.01 14.73
N THR A 335 -24.50 22.40 13.98
CA THR A 335 -25.64 21.53 13.66
C THR A 335 -25.57 20.94 12.25
N ASN A 336 -24.36 20.66 11.77
CA ASN A 336 -24.19 20.00 10.47
C ASN A 336 -24.55 18.52 10.61
N ASP A 337 -25.39 18.02 9.69
CA ASP A 337 -25.85 16.63 9.72
C ASP A 337 -25.91 16.04 8.30
N SER A 338 -27.05 16.15 7.61
CA SER A 338 -27.26 15.55 6.30
C SER A 338 -27.75 16.50 5.23
N GLN A 339 -28.30 17.65 5.61
CA GLN A 339 -28.79 18.63 4.64
C GLN A 339 -27.63 19.44 4.04
N PHE A 340 -27.70 19.72 2.75
CA PHE A 340 -26.66 20.44 2.03
C PHE A 340 -27.26 21.44 1.04
N PHE A 341 -26.44 22.43 0.67
CA PHE A 341 -26.69 23.39 -0.37
C PHE A 341 -25.77 23.16 -1.57
N ILE A 342 -26.32 23.28 -2.78
CA ILE A 342 -25.57 23.51 -4.02
C ILE A 342 -25.78 24.97 -4.39
N MET A 343 -24.70 25.76 -4.42
CA MET A 343 -24.76 27.20 -4.69
C MET A 343 -25.20 27.50 -6.12
N GLU A 344 -26.15 28.42 -6.25
CA GLU A 344 -26.59 28.99 -7.53
C GLU A 344 -26.00 30.38 -7.79
N GLY A 345 -25.20 30.91 -6.87
CA GLY A 345 -24.58 32.23 -6.97
C GLY A 345 -23.69 32.57 -5.79
N ILE A 346 -23.22 33.81 -5.76
CA ILE A 346 -22.32 34.33 -4.72
C ILE A 346 -23.10 34.64 -3.44
N ALA A 347 -22.69 34.05 -2.32
CA ALA A 347 -23.34 34.16 -1.02
C ALA A 347 -22.32 34.34 0.13
N PRO A 348 -21.51 35.43 0.15
CA PRO A 348 -20.43 35.63 1.11
C PRO A 348 -20.90 35.72 2.57
N HIS A 349 -22.18 36.03 2.79
CA HIS A 349 -22.78 36.02 4.13
C HIS A 349 -22.88 34.61 4.74
N LEU A 350 -22.63 33.54 3.96
CA LEU A 350 -22.55 32.16 4.46
C LEU A 350 -21.11 31.72 4.76
N ASP A 351 -20.11 32.54 4.41
CA ASP A 351 -18.71 32.22 4.69
C ASP A 351 -18.48 32.10 6.18
N PHE A 352 -17.81 31.02 6.59
CA PHE A 352 -17.54 30.71 8.00
C PHE A 352 -18.79 30.64 8.88
N GLN A 353 -19.93 30.41 8.24
CA GLN A 353 -21.17 30.03 8.88
C GLN A 353 -21.69 28.73 8.31
N HIS A 354 -21.26 28.32 7.12
CA HIS A 354 -21.62 27.05 6.52
C HIS A 354 -20.36 26.36 6.01
N THR A 355 -20.14 25.12 6.46
CA THR A 355 -18.95 24.36 6.06
C THR A 355 -19.04 24.01 4.58
N VAL A 356 -18.13 24.58 3.77
CA VAL A 356 -17.94 24.23 2.36
C VAL A 356 -17.09 22.97 2.29
N PHE A 357 -17.50 21.98 1.48
CA PHE A 357 -16.83 20.69 1.44
C PHE A 357 -16.71 20.09 0.03
N GLY A 358 -17.22 20.74 -1.00
CA GLY A 358 -17.01 20.30 -2.37
C GLY A 358 -17.27 21.37 -3.42
N TYR A 359 -16.92 21.05 -4.67
CA TYR A 359 -17.10 21.92 -5.82
C TYR A 359 -17.44 21.11 -7.07
N MET A 360 -18.43 21.59 -7.82
CA MET A 360 -18.95 20.89 -8.98
C MET A 360 -17.95 20.88 -10.15
N THR A 361 -17.59 19.69 -10.63
CA THR A 361 -16.72 19.46 -11.79
C THR A 361 -17.54 19.29 -13.06
N GLU A 362 -18.70 18.64 -12.97
CA GLU A 362 -19.61 18.43 -14.10
C GLU A 362 -21.09 18.65 -13.75
N GLY A 363 -21.89 18.94 -14.77
CA GLY A 363 -23.35 19.02 -14.63
C GLY A 363 -23.93 20.42 -14.41
N GLU A 364 -23.21 21.50 -14.75
CA GLU A 364 -23.74 22.88 -14.61
C GLU A 364 -25.07 23.08 -15.37
N VAL A 365 -25.22 22.45 -16.54
CA VAL A 365 -26.48 22.46 -17.30
C VAL A 365 -27.60 21.73 -16.55
N VAL A 366 -27.28 20.67 -15.81
CA VAL A 366 -28.23 19.91 -14.98
C VAL A 366 -28.66 20.77 -13.80
N ARG A 367 -27.72 21.40 -13.09
CA ARG A 367 -27.99 22.35 -12.00
C ARG A 367 -28.90 23.49 -12.46
N GLU A 368 -28.57 24.14 -13.57
CA GLU A 368 -29.39 25.20 -14.18
C GLU A 368 -30.78 24.71 -14.60
N SER A 369 -30.88 23.47 -15.08
CA SER A 369 -32.16 22.87 -15.44
C SER A 369 -33.04 22.61 -14.20
N ILE A 370 -32.43 22.18 -13.08
CA ILE A 370 -33.12 22.02 -11.80
C ILE A 370 -33.55 23.39 -11.27
N SER A 371 -32.69 24.41 -11.34
CA SER A 371 -33.00 25.81 -10.99
C SER A 371 -34.24 26.34 -11.70
N GLY A 372 -34.42 25.97 -12.97
CA GLY A 372 -35.59 26.31 -13.78
C GLY A 372 -36.90 25.67 -13.32
N THR A 373 -36.90 24.84 -12.28
CA THR A 373 -38.10 24.19 -11.74
C THR A 373 -39.05 25.21 -11.13
N PRO A 374 -40.32 25.30 -11.58
CA PRO A 374 -41.28 26.21 -10.99
C PRO A 374 -41.48 25.94 -9.50
N THR A 375 -41.39 26.98 -8.68
CA THR A 375 -41.58 26.89 -7.23
C THR A 375 -42.88 27.53 -6.76
N GLY A 376 -43.35 27.10 -5.59
CA GLY A 376 -44.47 27.66 -4.86
C GLY A 376 -44.01 28.59 -3.73
N SER A 377 -44.82 28.71 -2.68
CA SER A 377 -44.42 29.40 -1.44
C SER A 377 -43.19 28.72 -0.81
N ASN A 378 -42.29 29.52 -0.21
CA ASN A 378 -41.07 29.05 0.46
C ASN A 378 -40.08 28.31 -0.47
N ASN A 379 -40.09 28.61 -1.77
CA ASN A 379 -39.19 28.01 -2.76
C ASN A 379 -39.32 26.48 -2.87
N LEU A 380 -40.47 25.93 -2.48
CA LEU A 380 -40.79 24.52 -2.64
C LEU A 380 -41.05 24.21 -4.12
N PRO A 381 -40.38 23.23 -4.73
CA PRO A 381 -40.69 22.80 -6.10
C PRO A 381 -42.16 22.38 -6.26
N GLN A 382 -42.81 22.81 -7.34
CA GLN A 382 -44.20 22.42 -7.63
C GLN A 382 -44.36 20.93 -7.97
N TRP A 383 -43.25 20.26 -8.22
CA TRP A 383 -43.15 18.82 -8.42
C TRP A 383 -41.80 18.36 -7.88
N GLN A 384 -41.73 17.11 -7.42
CA GLN A 384 -40.53 16.58 -6.78
C GLN A 384 -39.36 16.51 -7.77
N VAL A 385 -38.23 17.08 -7.35
CA VAL A 385 -36.92 16.90 -7.96
C VAL A 385 -36.21 15.85 -7.09
N VAL A 386 -36.14 14.61 -7.58
CA VAL A 386 -35.63 13.45 -6.84
C VAL A 386 -34.14 13.26 -7.18
N MET A 387 -33.35 12.94 -6.17
CA MET A 387 -32.01 12.36 -6.31
C MET A 387 -32.22 10.85 -6.42
N ASP A 388 -32.13 10.32 -7.64
CA ASP A 388 -32.44 8.91 -7.90
C ASP A 388 -31.34 8.00 -7.35
N GLU A 389 -30.09 8.45 -7.41
CA GLU A 389 -28.92 7.79 -6.85
C GLU A 389 -27.87 8.83 -6.45
N VAL A 390 -27.26 8.66 -5.29
CA VAL A 390 -26.10 9.46 -4.85
C VAL A 390 -24.97 8.53 -4.44
N SER A 391 -23.84 8.63 -5.15
CA SER A 391 -22.70 7.73 -4.97
C SER A 391 -21.38 8.49 -4.92
N THR A 392 -20.34 7.82 -4.43
CA THR A 392 -18.97 8.34 -4.40
C THR A 392 -18.07 7.51 -5.32
N PHE A 393 -17.07 8.14 -5.91
CA PHE A 393 -16.08 7.47 -6.77
C PHE A 393 -14.77 8.24 -6.77
N VAL A 394 -13.69 7.65 -7.26
CA VAL A 394 -12.44 8.39 -7.51
C VAL A 394 -12.47 8.88 -8.94
N ASP A 395 -12.41 10.19 -9.12
CA ASP A 395 -12.37 10.80 -10.44
C ASP A 395 -10.91 10.89 -10.90
N LEU A 396 -10.61 10.14 -11.97
CA LEU A 396 -9.28 10.07 -12.57
C LEU A 396 -9.12 11.03 -13.75
N GLU A 397 -10.20 11.70 -14.17
CA GLU A 397 -10.21 12.53 -15.37
C GLU A 397 -10.36 14.01 -15.03
N ASN A 398 -11.24 14.36 -14.10
CA ASN A 398 -11.49 15.75 -13.73
C ASN A 398 -10.65 16.22 -12.54
N GLY A 399 -10.59 17.54 -12.39
CA GLY A 399 -9.98 18.18 -11.24
C GLY A 399 -10.57 19.55 -10.95
N VAL A 400 -10.03 20.22 -9.95
CA VAL A 400 -10.40 21.60 -9.60
C VAL A 400 -9.16 22.46 -9.55
N LEU A 401 -9.18 23.58 -10.27
CA LEU A 401 -8.16 24.61 -10.17
C LEU A 401 -8.55 25.62 -9.09
N ARG A 402 -7.66 25.81 -8.11
CA ARG A 402 -7.74 26.89 -7.12
C ARG A 402 -6.94 28.08 -7.59
N LEU A 403 -7.56 29.26 -7.59
CA LEU A 403 -6.97 30.56 -7.87
C LEU A 403 -6.99 31.40 -6.60
N LYS A 404 -5.85 31.47 -5.89
CA LYS A 404 -5.70 32.30 -4.69
C LYS A 404 -5.11 33.65 -5.06
N ILE A 405 -5.84 34.71 -4.74
CA ILE A 405 -5.45 36.09 -5.08
C ILE A 405 -4.96 36.77 -3.79
N PRO A 406 -3.69 37.21 -3.72
CA PRO A 406 -3.18 37.93 -2.56
C PRO A 406 -4.00 39.19 -2.27
N GLU A 407 -4.14 39.53 -0.99
CA GLU A 407 -4.86 40.72 -0.55
C GLU A 407 -4.26 42.01 -1.16
N GLY A 408 -5.12 42.98 -1.48
CA GLY A 408 -4.72 44.25 -2.08
C GLY A 408 -4.26 44.18 -3.54
N ALA A 409 -4.16 42.99 -4.13
CA ALA A 409 -3.77 42.82 -5.52
C ALA A 409 -4.85 43.35 -6.48
N SER A 410 -4.43 43.95 -7.59
CA SER A 410 -5.32 44.31 -8.70
C SER A 410 -4.59 44.14 -10.03
N GLY A 411 -5.31 43.70 -11.06
CA GLY A 411 -4.71 43.49 -12.37
C GLY A 411 -5.40 42.43 -13.20
N THR A 412 -4.64 41.93 -14.17
CA THR A 412 -5.04 40.84 -15.06
C THR A 412 -3.84 39.93 -15.23
N GLU A 413 -4.09 38.64 -15.13
CA GLU A 413 -3.07 37.60 -15.25
C GLU A 413 -3.59 36.46 -16.11
N THR A 414 -2.81 36.03 -17.10
CA THR A 414 -3.14 34.84 -17.90
C THR A 414 -2.67 33.59 -17.15
N ILE A 415 -3.59 32.64 -16.97
CA ILE A 415 -3.34 31.31 -16.42
C ILE A 415 -3.35 30.31 -17.57
N THR A 416 -2.39 29.38 -17.58
CA THR A 416 -2.35 28.29 -18.56
C THR A 416 -2.35 26.95 -17.84
N VAL A 417 -3.37 26.14 -18.10
CA VAL A 417 -3.51 24.77 -17.60
C VAL A 417 -3.16 23.81 -18.73
N THR A 418 -2.32 22.81 -18.44
CA THR A 418 -1.96 21.74 -19.37
C THR A 418 -2.38 20.40 -18.79
N VAL A 419 -3.22 19.68 -19.52
CA VAL A 419 -3.63 18.31 -19.22
C VAL A 419 -2.71 17.32 -19.96
N SER A 420 -2.41 16.19 -19.33
CA SER A 420 -1.60 15.10 -19.86
C SER A 420 -2.24 13.75 -19.52
N ASP A 421 -2.22 12.80 -20.45
CA ASP A 421 -2.66 11.41 -20.23
C ASP A 421 -1.52 10.48 -19.76
N GLY A 422 -0.33 11.03 -19.50
CA GLY A 422 0.86 10.26 -19.12
C GLY A 422 1.52 9.49 -20.27
N GLN A 423 0.91 9.44 -21.45
CA GLN A 423 1.43 8.78 -22.65
C GLN A 423 2.10 9.75 -23.62
N GLY A 424 2.31 11.00 -23.19
CA GLY A 424 2.94 12.06 -23.98
C GLY A 424 1.95 12.89 -24.80
N HIS A 425 0.64 12.61 -24.73
CA HIS A 425 -0.35 13.54 -25.28
C HIS A 425 -0.65 14.62 -24.27
N THR A 426 -0.54 15.88 -24.70
CA THR A 426 -0.84 17.03 -23.86
C THR A 426 -1.71 18.03 -24.59
N LEU A 427 -2.60 18.68 -23.86
CA LEU A 427 -3.45 19.76 -24.36
C LEU A 427 -3.46 20.91 -23.36
N SER A 428 -3.28 22.15 -23.84
CA SER A 428 -3.31 23.33 -22.98
C SER A 428 -4.52 24.23 -23.25
N ARG A 429 -4.98 24.90 -22.21
CA ARG A 429 -5.96 25.99 -22.25
C ARG A 429 -5.40 27.19 -21.52
N SER A 430 -5.59 28.37 -22.09
CA SER A 430 -5.18 29.63 -21.47
C SER A 430 -6.39 30.55 -21.36
N PHE A 431 -6.54 31.20 -20.22
CA PHE A 431 -7.63 32.13 -19.94
C PHE A 431 -7.12 33.28 -19.05
N ASP A 432 -7.80 34.42 -19.13
CA ASP A 432 -7.45 35.60 -18.34
C ASP A 432 -8.20 35.62 -17.01
N VAL A 433 -7.47 35.95 -15.94
CA VAL A 433 -8.00 36.20 -14.60
C VAL A 433 -7.90 37.69 -14.31
N THR A 434 -9.03 38.37 -14.21
CA THR A 434 -9.10 39.80 -13.86
C THR A 434 -9.60 39.98 -12.43
N TYR A 435 -8.83 40.72 -11.64
CA TYR A 435 -9.06 40.88 -10.21
C TYR A 435 -8.86 42.32 -9.75
N ALA A 436 -9.65 42.74 -8.76
CA ALA A 436 -9.60 44.07 -8.18
C ALA A 436 -9.39 43.99 -6.67
N SER A 437 -8.78 45.04 -6.11
CA SER A 437 -8.72 45.20 -4.67
C SER A 437 -10.11 45.48 -4.11
N ASN A 438 -10.45 44.87 -2.99
CA ASN A 438 -11.65 45.22 -2.23
C ASN A 438 -11.32 45.34 -0.74
N GLU A 439 -11.12 46.58 -0.29
CA GLU A 439 -10.82 46.89 1.11
C GLU A 439 -12.08 46.92 1.99
N ASN A 440 -13.27 46.58 1.47
CA ASN A 440 -14.51 46.54 2.24
C ASN A 440 -15.04 45.11 2.44
N TYR A 441 -14.24 44.08 2.15
CA TYR A 441 -14.62 42.71 2.45
C TYR A 441 -14.21 42.41 3.89
N THR A 442 -15.18 42.33 4.79
CA THR A 442 -14.97 41.88 6.17
C THR A 442 -15.50 40.46 6.30
N SER A 443 -14.69 39.56 6.84
CA SER A 443 -15.05 38.17 7.13
C SER A 443 -15.19 37.94 8.63
N ASN A 444 -16.17 37.12 9.01
CA ASN A 444 -16.32 36.72 10.40
C ASN A 444 -15.11 35.86 10.81
N PRO A 445 -14.60 36.01 12.03
CA PRO A 445 -13.64 35.07 12.57
C PRO A 445 -14.32 33.74 12.86
N TYR A 446 -13.54 32.67 12.93
CA TYR A 446 -14.01 31.36 13.36
C TYR A 446 -13.01 30.66 14.27
N LEU A 447 -13.54 29.93 15.26
CA LEU A 447 -12.81 29.06 16.15
C LEU A 447 -12.22 27.89 15.36
N ALA A 448 -11.01 27.50 15.76
CA ALA A 448 -10.50 26.18 15.43
C ALA A 448 -11.30 25.12 16.22
N PHE A 449 -11.15 23.86 15.84
CA PHE A 449 -11.81 22.75 16.53
C PHE A 449 -11.51 22.74 18.04
N VAL A 450 -12.55 22.77 18.86
CA VAL A 450 -12.43 22.62 20.31
C VAL A 450 -12.89 21.21 20.72
N PRO A 451 -12.04 20.40 21.37
CA PRO A 451 -12.43 19.06 21.81
C PRO A 451 -13.38 19.11 23.01
N ASP A 452 -14.15 18.04 23.19
CA ASP A 452 -14.91 17.83 24.42
C ASP A 452 -13.95 17.54 25.60
N ILE A 453 -14.34 17.95 26.80
CA ILE A 453 -13.50 17.89 28.01
C ILE A 453 -13.96 16.76 28.92
N ALA A 454 -13.06 15.82 29.25
CA ALA A 454 -13.29 14.81 30.29
C ALA A 454 -12.49 15.15 31.55
N MET A 455 -13.13 15.15 32.72
CA MET A 455 -12.49 15.47 33.99
C MET A 455 -13.12 14.74 35.18
N THR A 456 -12.47 14.79 36.34
CA THR A 456 -12.98 14.17 37.58
C THR A 456 -13.64 15.20 38.51
N PRO A 457 -14.59 14.82 39.37
CA PRO A 457 -15.13 15.75 40.37
C PRO A 457 -14.03 16.35 41.24
N GLY A 458 -13.93 17.69 41.29
CA GLY A 458 -12.92 18.40 42.08
C GLY A 458 -11.64 18.78 41.35
N SER A 459 -11.51 18.46 40.05
CA SER A 459 -10.36 18.85 39.22
C SER A 459 -10.61 20.11 38.38
N SER A 460 -9.53 20.63 37.79
CA SER A 460 -9.54 21.74 36.84
C SER A 460 -8.92 21.28 35.51
N HIS A 461 -9.33 21.89 34.42
CA HIS A 461 -8.81 21.68 33.07
C HIS A 461 -8.59 23.02 32.39
N THR A 462 -7.56 23.12 31.55
CA THR A 462 -7.23 24.33 30.78
C THR A 462 -7.06 23.96 29.31
N PHE A 463 -7.61 24.77 28.42
CA PHE A 463 -7.52 24.60 26.98
C PHE A 463 -7.26 25.96 26.32
N GLN A 464 -6.38 26.01 25.32
CA GLN A 464 -6.07 27.24 24.59
C GLN A 464 -6.98 27.34 23.37
N LEU A 465 -7.95 28.26 23.39
CA LEU A 465 -8.77 28.52 22.21
C LEU A 465 -7.93 29.25 21.15
N THR A 466 -8.08 28.85 19.89
CA THR A 466 -7.47 29.52 18.74
C THR A 466 -8.55 29.83 17.73
N ALA A 467 -8.44 30.96 17.04
CA ALA A 467 -9.39 31.37 16.01
C ALA A 467 -8.65 31.99 14.83
N THR A 468 -9.24 31.89 13.65
CA THR A 468 -8.73 32.51 12.43
C THR A 468 -9.51 33.79 12.14
N ASN A 469 -8.79 34.91 11.98
CA ASN A 469 -9.33 36.14 11.42
C ASN A 469 -8.59 36.45 10.12
N LEU A 470 -9.33 36.62 9.02
CA LEU A 470 -8.73 36.90 7.72
C LEU A 470 -8.64 38.38 7.39
N ASP A 471 -9.26 39.24 8.21
CA ASP A 471 -9.20 40.69 8.05
C ASP A 471 -8.04 41.31 8.86
N GLY A 472 -7.43 40.53 9.76
CA GLY A 472 -6.34 40.98 10.63
C GLY A 472 -6.76 41.87 11.80
N ASP A 473 -8.06 42.05 12.02
CA ASP A 473 -8.61 42.74 13.20
C ASP A 473 -8.34 41.97 14.51
N GLU A 474 -8.41 42.69 15.63
CA GLU A 474 -8.24 42.10 16.97
C GLU A 474 -9.38 41.11 17.29
N LEU A 475 -9.01 39.92 17.77
CA LEU A 475 -9.95 38.89 18.19
C LEU A 475 -10.34 39.08 19.65
N ILE A 476 -11.62 38.91 19.96
CA ILE A 476 -12.15 38.87 21.32
C ILE A 476 -12.83 37.52 21.55
N PHE A 477 -12.40 36.83 22.60
CA PHE A 477 -13.01 35.58 23.05
C PHE A 477 -14.02 35.83 24.17
N TYR A 478 -15.10 35.04 24.17
CA TYR A 478 -16.21 35.18 25.11
C TYR A 478 -16.50 33.87 25.84
N ASP A 479 -16.93 33.99 27.09
CA ASP A 479 -17.57 32.91 27.83
C ASP A 479 -19.07 33.19 28.00
N GLN A 480 -19.84 32.25 28.56
CA GLN A 480 -21.30 32.42 28.70
C GLN A 480 -21.72 33.68 29.47
N SER A 481 -20.86 34.28 30.30
CA SER A 481 -21.21 35.44 31.11
C SER A 481 -21.33 36.72 30.29
N ASP A 482 -20.81 36.72 29.07
CA ASP A 482 -20.87 37.84 28.14
C ASP A 482 -22.19 37.93 27.37
N PHE A 483 -23.05 36.90 27.45
CA PHE A 483 -24.30 36.79 26.67
C PHE A 483 -25.55 37.07 27.52
N ASP A 484 -26.54 37.77 26.96
CA ASP A 484 -27.84 38.01 27.62
C ASP A 484 -28.74 36.78 27.54
N PRO A 485 -29.11 36.15 28.67
CA PRO A 485 -29.99 34.98 28.70
C PRO A 485 -31.39 35.17 28.11
N GLN A 486 -31.82 36.41 27.87
CA GLN A 486 -33.14 36.72 27.34
C GLN A 486 -33.15 37.10 25.86
N ASN A 487 -32.01 37.52 25.29
CA ASN A 487 -31.93 38.10 23.95
C ASN A 487 -30.95 37.38 23.02
N ASP A 488 -29.92 36.72 23.57
CA ASP A 488 -28.91 36.01 22.79
C ASP A 488 -29.22 34.52 22.85
N TYR A 489 -29.49 33.90 21.70
CA TYR A 489 -29.82 32.48 21.59
C TYR A 489 -28.57 31.62 21.84
N LEU A 490 -28.09 31.56 23.09
CA LEU A 490 -27.08 30.59 23.49
C LEU A 490 -27.72 29.26 23.89
N PRO A 491 -27.17 28.13 23.42
CA PRO A 491 -27.81 26.82 23.58
C PRO A 491 -27.59 26.15 24.96
N ALA A 492 -26.65 26.61 25.80
CA ALA A 492 -26.30 25.91 27.04
C ALA A 492 -25.76 26.82 28.17
N TYR A 493 -25.97 26.39 29.42
CA TYR A 493 -25.41 27.02 30.63
C TYR A 493 -24.69 25.99 31.51
N ALA A 494 -23.53 26.38 32.03
CA ALA A 494 -22.84 25.59 33.05
C ALA A 494 -23.70 25.47 34.32
N PRO A 495 -23.90 24.26 34.87
CA PRO A 495 -24.66 24.07 36.09
C PRO A 495 -23.90 24.53 37.34
N ASN A 496 -24.61 24.74 38.44
CA ASN A 496 -23.99 25.01 39.74
C ASN A 496 -22.97 23.90 40.11
N GLY A 497 -21.71 24.30 40.29
CA GLY A 497 -20.62 23.39 40.61
C GLY A 497 -19.67 23.09 39.44
N LEU A 498 -20.01 23.54 38.22
CA LEU A 498 -19.09 23.62 37.08
C LEU A 498 -18.90 25.11 36.73
N VAL A 499 -17.69 25.64 36.92
CA VAL A 499 -17.37 27.05 36.68
C VAL A 499 -16.28 27.13 35.63
N TYR A 500 -16.46 27.97 34.62
CA TYR A 500 -15.43 28.22 33.62
C TYR A 500 -15.29 29.72 33.34
N SER A 501 -14.16 30.09 32.75
CA SER A 501 -13.87 31.43 32.28
C SER A 501 -12.96 31.37 31.06
N VAL A 502 -13.09 32.33 30.16
CA VAL A 502 -12.17 32.51 29.02
C VAL A 502 -11.45 33.84 29.18
N ASP A 503 -10.12 33.86 29.03
CA ASP A 503 -9.40 35.12 28.91
C ASP A 503 -9.70 35.76 27.56
N SER A 504 -10.32 36.94 27.56
CA SER A 504 -10.88 37.56 26.36
C SER A 504 -9.84 37.94 25.29
N SER A 505 -8.57 38.06 25.68
CA SER A 505 -7.47 38.48 24.78
C SER A 505 -6.61 37.32 24.31
N THR A 506 -6.40 36.32 25.17
CA THR A 506 -5.53 35.19 24.87
C THR A 506 -6.32 33.97 24.42
N GLY A 507 -7.60 33.84 24.75
CA GLY A 507 -8.40 32.65 24.47
C GLY A 507 -8.18 31.50 25.45
N LEU A 508 -7.45 31.69 26.55
CA LEU A 508 -7.22 30.64 27.54
C LEU A 508 -8.53 30.29 28.28
N LEU A 509 -9.10 29.13 27.97
CA LEU A 509 -10.26 28.54 28.64
C LEU A 509 -9.81 27.80 29.90
N GLN A 510 -10.39 28.16 31.05
CA GLN A 510 -10.20 27.45 32.31
C GLN A 510 -11.53 26.90 32.81
N VAL A 511 -11.64 25.58 33.00
CA VAL A 511 -12.83 24.89 33.49
C VAL A 511 -12.54 24.24 34.85
N ASN A 512 -13.43 24.41 35.82
CA ASN A 512 -13.29 23.93 37.19
C ASN A 512 -14.54 23.16 37.63
N ALA A 513 -14.38 21.88 37.97
CA ALA A 513 -15.43 21.07 38.57
C ALA A 513 -15.29 21.04 40.10
N SER A 514 -16.35 21.33 40.83
CA SER A 514 -16.37 21.18 42.28
C SER A 514 -16.39 19.71 42.68
N ALA A 515 -15.80 19.37 43.83
CA ALA A 515 -15.78 17.99 44.35
C ALA A 515 -17.19 17.42 44.66
N GLY A 516 -18.21 18.28 44.78
CA GLY A 516 -19.61 17.88 45.00
C GLY A 516 -20.47 17.86 43.74
N LEU A 517 -19.89 18.13 42.56
CA LEU A 517 -20.59 18.02 41.29
C LEU A 517 -20.87 16.53 41.03
N ALA A 518 -22.12 16.21 40.71
CA ALA A 518 -22.51 14.83 40.41
C ALA A 518 -21.81 14.38 39.12
N PRO A 519 -21.48 13.08 38.97
CA PRO A 519 -21.04 12.58 37.69
C PRO A 519 -22.09 12.83 36.59
N GLY A 520 -21.66 13.28 35.41
CA GLY A 520 -22.55 13.60 34.30
C GLY A 520 -21.88 14.32 33.14
N VAL A 521 -22.60 14.40 32.03
CA VAL A 521 -22.23 15.20 30.84
C VAL A 521 -22.90 16.56 30.94
N TYR A 522 -22.08 17.61 30.89
CA TYR A 522 -22.50 19.01 30.94
C TYR A 522 -22.12 19.73 29.65
N LYS A 523 -22.57 20.97 29.47
CA LYS A 523 -22.27 21.78 28.30
C LYS A 523 -21.83 23.18 28.73
N ILE A 524 -20.81 23.70 28.07
CA ILE A 524 -20.37 25.10 28.18
C ILE A 524 -20.28 25.70 26.78
N VAL A 525 -20.32 27.03 26.68
CA VAL A 525 -20.24 27.74 25.40
C VAL A 525 -19.03 28.68 25.41
N VAL A 526 -18.28 28.68 24.32
CA VAL A 526 -17.23 29.65 24.03
C VAL A 526 -17.49 30.29 22.67
N ALA A 527 -17.06 31.52 22.46
CA ALA A 527 -17.25 32.19 21.17
C ALA A 527 -16.08 33.13 20.84
N VAL A 528 -16.00 33.52 19.58
CA VAL A 528 -15.07 34.52 19.08
C VAL A 528 -15.77 35.57 18.21
N SER A 529 -15.34 36.83 18.31
CA SER A 529 -15.76 37.95 17.47
C SER A 529 -14.57 38.85 17.11
N ASN A 530 -14.70 39.61 16.04
CA ASN A 530 -13.82 40.74 15.69
C ASN A 530 -14.54 42.10 15.86
N ASP A 531 -15.76 42.13 16.41
CA ASP A 531 -16.52 43.36 16.64
C ASP A 531 -16.10 44.08 17.94
N LEU A 532 -15.49 45.26 17.77
CA LEU A 532 -14.94 46.11 18.82
C LEU A 532 -15.99 46.99 19.53
N ASP A 533 -17.24 47.03 19.07
CA ASP A 533 -18.27 47.90 19.64
C ASP A 533 -18.93 47.32 20.92
N GLY A 534 -18.55 46.10 21.32
CA GLY A 534 -18.96 45.46 22.57
C GLY A 534 -20.42 44.97 22.59
N GLU A 535 -21.08 44.88 21.43
CA GLU A 535 -22.41 44.30 21.27
C GLU A 535 -22.25 42.95 20.52
N ILE A 536 -22.63 41.85 21.17
CA ILE A 536 -22.57 40.51 20.55
C ILE A 536 -23.71 40.40 19.53
N ILE A 537 -23.38 40.30 18.25
CA ILE A 537 -24.36 40.08 17.18
C ILE A 537 -24.30 38.61 16.76
N SER A 538 -25.37 37.86 17.00
CA SER A 538 -25.49 36.41 16.73
C SER A 538 -25.18 35.94 15.29
N GLY A 539 -25.00 36.85 14.33
CA GLY A 539 -24.62 36.56 12.94
C GLY A 539 -23.20 36.97 12.57
N LEU A 540 -22.39 37.44 13.53
CA LEU A 540 -21.00 37.88 13.35
C LEU A 540 -20.02 37.17 14.29
N ILE A 541 -20.52 36.22 15.09
CA ILE A 541 -19.72 35.38 15.97
C ILE A 541 -19.70 33.95 15.47
N ASP A 542 -18.64 33.25 15.80
CA ASP A 542 -18.56 31.79 15.73
C ASP A 542 -18.48 31.27 17.17
N TYR A 543 -19.29 30.27 17.51
CA TYR A 543 -19.35 29.72 18.86
C TYR A 543 -19.34 28.20 18.85
N ASP A 544 -18.70 27.62 19.85
CA ASP A 544 -18.65 26.17 20.03
C ASP A 544 -19.32 25.79 21.36
N VAL A 545 -20.10 24.70 21.33
CA VAL A 545 -20.67 24.06 22.51
C VAL A 545 -19.81 22.87 22.91
N ILE A 546 -19.01 23.06 23.95
CA ILE A 546 -18.10 22.05 24.47
C ILE A 546 -18.86 21.14 25.44
N GLN A 547 -18.83 19.83 25.22
CA GLN A 547 -19.31 18.88 26.23
C GLN A 547 -18.24 18.71 27.31
N VAL A 548 -18.67 18.80 28.57
CA VAL A 548 -17.80 18.58 29.73
C VAL A 548 -18.30 17.38 30.51
N THR A 549 -17.65 16.24 30.33
CA THR A 549 -17.94 15.01 31.06
C THR A 549 -17.18 15.00 32.37
N VAL A 550 -17.90 15.05 33.48
CA VAL A 550 -17.33 14.95 34.83
C VAL A 550 -17.67 13.58 35.38
N ALA A 551 -16.71 12.66 35.48
CA ALA A 551 -16.91 11.35 36.11
C ALA A 551 -15.57 10.70 36.53
N ASN A 552 -15.63 9.65 37.34
CA ASN A 552 -14.44 8.87 37.70
C ASN A 552 -14.15 7.82 36.62
N ARG A 553 -12.87 7.62 36.28
CA ARG A 553 -12.44 6.51 35.42
C ARG A 553 -12.78 5.16 36.08
N PRO A 554 -13.17 4.13 35.30
CA PRO A 554 -13.31 2.78 35.81
C PRO A 554 -11.94 2.16 36.15
N VAL A 555 -11.95 1.17 37.04
CA VAL A 555 -10.77 0.41 37.46
C VAL A 555 -10.81 -0.94 36.78
N LEU A 556 -9.86 -1.17 35.86
CA LEU A 556 -9.71 -2.41 35.12
C LEU A 556 -8.54 -3.24 35.71
N ASN A 557 -8.76 -4.53 35.94
CA ASN A 557 -7.81 -5.47 36.54
C ASN A 557 -7.33 -6.49 35.51
N GLN A 558 -6.12 -7.03 35.69
CA GLN A 558 -5.54 -8.01 34.77
C GLN A 558 -6.19 -9.40 34.89
N ASP A 559 -6.26 -10.13 33.77
CA ASP A 559 -6.81 -11.49 33.70
C ASP A 559 -5.77 -12.54 33.34
N PHE A 560 -5.99 -13.76 33.85
CA PHE A 560 -5.17 -14.94 33.57
C PHE A 560 -6.06 -16.12 33.22
N VAL A 561 -5.82 -16.72 32.05
CA VAL A 561 -6.63 -17.81 31.50
C VAL A 561 -5.71 -18.96 31.07
N ASN A 562 -6.05 -20.19 31.44
CA ASN A 562 -5.34 -21.40 31.03
C ASN A 562 -6.24 -22.25 30.13
N LEU A 563 -5.66 -22.82 29.08
CA LEU A 563 -6.32 -23.74 28.15
C LEU A 563 -5.31 -24.79 27.67
N ASN A 564 -5.80 -25.86 27.04
CA ASN A 564 -4.94 -26.77 26.30
C ASN A 564 -4.93 -26.35 24.82
N GLU A 565 -3.93 -26.79 24.07
CA GLU A 565 -3.94 -26.67 22.61
C GLU A 565 -5.13 -27.41 21.98
N ASP A 566 -5.39 -27.11 20.71
CA ASP A 566 -6.50 -27.67 19.90
C ASP A 566 -7.92 -27.43 20.44
N GLY A 567 -8.07 -26.44 21.31
CA GLY A 567 -9.36 -26.02 21.85
C GLY A 567 -9.47 -24.53 22.05
N SER A 568 -10.69 -24.01 22.02
CA SER A 568 -10.98 -22.61 22.35
C SER A 568 -11.38 -22.46 23.82
N VAL A 569 -11.12 -21.28 24.39
CA VAL A 569 -11.60 -20.88 25.73
C VAL A 569 -12.48 -19.64 25.64
N THR A 570 -13.59 -19.63 26.38
CA THR A 570 -14.49 -18.47 26.50
C THR A 570 -14.51 -18.00 27.95
N PHE A 571 -14.31 -16.70 28.17
CA PHE A 571 -14.28 -16.06 29.49
C PHE A 571 -14.70 -14.59 29.39
N ASN A 572 -15.11 -13.97 30.50
CA ASN A 572 -15.48 -12.55 30.53
C ASN A 572 -14.43 -11.76 31.35
N PRO A 573 -13.60 -10.93 30.69
CA PRO A 573 -12.55 -10.16 31.36
C PRO A 573 -13.12 -9.08 32.29
N LEU A 574 -14.32 -8.54 32.00
CA LEU A 574 -14.94 -7.47 32.80
C LEU A 574 -15.44 -7.92 34.18
N THR A 575 -15.38 -9.21 34.50
CA THR A 575 -15.93 -9.75 35.76
C THR A 575 -15.16 -9.34 37.00
N ASN A 576 -13.88 -8.99 36.85
CA ASN A 576 -13.02 -8.50 37.92
C ASN A 576 -12.94 -6.96 37.95
N ASP A 577 -13.62 -6.26 37.04
CA ASP A 577 -13.53 -4.81 36.83
C ASP A 577 -14.63 -4.05 37.57
N THR A 578 -14.39 -2.76 37.87
CA THR A 578 -15.35 -1.94 38.62
C THR A 578 -15.47 -0.51 38.09
N ASP A 579 -16.68 0.04 38.12
CA ASP A 579 -16.98 1.46 37.89
C ASP A 579 -17.74 2.08 39.07
N SER A 580 -18.06 3.37 38.99
CA SER A 580 -18.85 4.08 40.00
C SER A 580 -20.29 3.57 40.14
N ALA A 581 -20.81 2.85 39.14
CA ALA A 581 -22.16 2.29 39.08
C ALA A 581 -22.22 0.78 39.42
N SER A 582 -21.09 0.16 39.76
CA SER A 582 -20.83 -1.24 40.10
C SER A 582 -20.83 -2.29 38.97
N THR A 583 -21.14 -1.95 37.71
CA THR A 583 -21.03 -2.87 36.57
C THR A 583 -20.76 -2.11 35.26
N LEU A 584 -19.64 -2.41 34.61
CA LEU A 584 -19.29 -1.87 33.29
C LEU A 584 -20.22 -2.37 32.19
N ASP A 585 -20.45 -1.52 31.19
CA ASP A 585 -21.21 -1.88 29.99
C ASP A 585 -20.33 -2.68 29.01
N PRO A 586 -20.68 -3.95 28.70
CA PRO A 586 -19.95 -4.74 27.70
C PRO A 586 -19.86 -4.09 26.31
N ALA A 587 -20.80 -3.22 25.93
CA ALA A 587 -20.74 -2.52 24.66
C ALA A 587 -19.55 -1.54 24.56
N SER A 588 -18.98 -1.13 25.70
CA SER A 588 -17.86 -0.19 25.78
C SER A 588 -16.48 -0.85 25.67
N PHE A 589 -16.40 -2.18 25.66
CA PHE A 589 -15.13 -2.90 25.57
C PHE A 589 -14.46 -2.67 24.22
N ARG A 590 -13.16 -2.37 24.27
CA ARG A 590 -12.31 -2.18 23.10
C ARG A 590 -11.02 -2.97 23.25
N PHE A 591 -10.67 -3.72 22.21
CA PHE A 591 -9.32 -4.26 22.07
C PHE A 591 -8.35 -3.14 21.74
N LEU A 592 -7.28 -3.05 22.52
CA LEU A 592 -6.16 -2.15 22.27
C LEU A 592 -5.02 -2.88 21.56
N SER A 593 -4.94 -4.21 21.73
CA SER A 593 -4.07 -5.08 20.95
C SER A 593 -4.74 -6.42 20.68
N GLN A 594 -4.26 -7.10 19.65
CA GLN A 594 -4.57 -8.49 19.35
C GLN A 594 -3.47 -9.39 19.96
N PRO A 595 -3.75 -10.67 20.25
CA PRO A 595 -2.69 -11.62 20.58
C PRO A 595 -1.72 -11.79 19.41
N SER A 596 -0.45 -12.03 19.69
CA SER A 596 0.57 -12.31 18.67
C SER A 596 0.36 -13.65 17.96
N VAL A 597 -0.36 -14.57 18.59
CA VAL A 597 -0.68 -15.91 18.08
C VAL A 597 -2.10 -16.30 18.48
N GLY A 598 -2.87 -16.82 17.52
CA GLY A 598 -4.27 -17.21 17.69
C GLY A 598 -5.26 -16.09 17.42
N GLU A 599 -6.55 -16.44 17.39
CA GLU A 599 -7.63 -15.51 17.11
C GLU A 599 -8.46 -15.23 18.37
N VAL A 600 -8.87 -13.98 18.55
CA VAL A 600 -9.86 -13.59 19.56
C VAL A 600 -11.12 -13.06 18.89
N SER A 601 -12.26 -13.38 19.49
CA SER A 601 -13.55 -12.75 19.19
C SER A 601 -14.19 -12.25 20.48
N TYR A 602 -15.00 -11.20 20.37
CA TYR A 602 -15.71 -10.60 21.50
C TYR A 602 -17.19 -10.48 21.21
N ASP A 603 -18.02 -10.96 22.13
CA ASP A 603 -19.46 -10.81 22.10
C ASP A 603 -19.89 -9.59 22.92
N ARG A 604 -20.35 -8.54 22.23
CA ARG A 604 -20.79 -7.28 22.85
C ARG A 604 -22.07 -7.39 23.66
N GLU A 605 -22.87 -8.45 23.48
CA GLU A 605 -24.09 -8.66 24.27
C GLU A 605 -23.79 -9.34 25.62
N THR A 606 -22.85 -10.27 25.65
CA THR A 606 -22.53 -11.08 26.84
C THR A 606 -21.28 -10.59 27.58
N GLY A 607 -20.39 -9.85 26.92
CA GLY A 607 -19.10 -9.46 27.43
C GLY A 607 -18.05 -10.57 27.43
N GLU A 608 -18.31 -11.68 26.71
CA GLU A 608 -17.40 -12.81 26.65
C GLU A 608 -16.39 -12.66 25.50
N VAL A 609 -15.12 -12.93 25.81
CA VAL A 609 -14.04 -13.12 24.85
C VAL A 609 -13.87 -14.62 24.61
N THR A 610 -13.77 -15.02 23.33
CA THR A 610 -13.37 -16.38 22.94
C THR A 610 -12.01 -16.32 22.27
N TYR A 611 -11.03 -17.05 22.81
CA TYR A 611 -9.70 -17.22 22.23
C TYR A 611 -9.54 -18.63 21.64
N THR A 612 -8.99 -18.71 20.43
CA THR A 612 -8.65 -19.96 19.74
C THR A 612 -7.17 -19.92 19.32
N PRO A 613 -6.30 -20.76 19.91
CA PRO A 613 -4.93 -20.91 19.44
C PRO A 613 -4.90 -21.62 18.07
N PRO A 614 -3.83 -21.44 17.25
CA PRO A 614 -3.59 -22.32 16.11
C PRO A 614 -3.45 -23.78 16.55
N ALA A 615 -3.66 -24.71 15.62
CA ALA A 615 -3.39 -26.12 15.87
C ALA A 615 -1.93 -26.30 16.33
N ASP A 616 -1.72 -27.19 17.29
CA ASP A 616 -0.40 -27.58 17.82
C ASP A 616 0.40 -26.42 18.48
N PHE A 617 -0.25 -25.27 18.73
CA PHE A 617 0.37 -24.16 19.43
C PHE A 617 0.28 -24.33 20.94
N HIS A 618 1.45 -24.43 21.59
CA HIS A 618 1.60 -24.31 23.03
C HIS A 618 2.49 -23.11 23.40
N GLY A 619 2.20 -22.48 24.53
CA GLY A 619 2.91 -21.28 24.98
C GLY A 619 1.99 -20.18 25.50
N THR A 620 2.49 -18.94 25.55
CA THR A 620 1.73 -17.80 26.07
C THR A 620 1.31 -16.84 24.96
N ALA A 621 0.07 -16.38 25.02
CA ALA A 621 -0.45 -15.28 24.21
C ALA A 621 -1.04 -14.20 25.13
N SER A 622 -1.11 -12.95 24.67
CA SER A 622 -1.68 -11.86 25.47
C SER A 622 -2.29 -10.77 24.61
N PHE A 623 -3.36 -10.15 25.09
CA PHE A 623 -3.95 -8.96 24.48
C PHE A 623 -4.30 -7.93 25.55
N GLN A 624 -4.44 -6.66 25.15
CA GLN A 624 -4.87 -5.59 26.03
C GLN A 624 -6.26 -5.08 25.65
N TYR A 625 -7.01 -4.65 26.65
CA TYR A 625 -8.32 -4.03 26.47
C TYR A 625 -8.50 -2.83 27.37
N ASP A 626 -9.44 -1.98 27.00
CA ASP A 626 -10.08 -1.04 27.91
C ASP A 626 -11.62 -1.09 27.78
N ALA A 627 -12.29 -0.48 28.74
CA ALA A 627 -13.74 -0.36 28.80
C ALA A 627 -14.10 0.98 29.44
N ALA A 628 -15.25 1.52 29.06
CA ALA A 628 -15.74 2.81 29.53
C ALA A 628 -16.82 2.67 30.60
N ASN A 629 -16.89 3.66 31.49
CA ASN A 629 -18.02 3.80 32.40
C ASN A 629 -19.30 4.24 31.66
N GLU A 630 -20.41 4.41 32.40
CA GLU A 630 -21.70 4.85 31.83
C GLU A 630 -21.68 6.26 31.20
N PHE A 631 -20.58 7.01 31.34
CA PHE A 631 -20.37 8.34 30.77
C PHE A 631 -19.35 8.34 29.62
N GLY A 632 -18.90 7.18 29.15
CA GLY A 632 -17.94 7.07 28.05
C GLY A 632 -16.49 7.35 28.44
N ILE A 633 -16.17 7.42 29.75
CA ILE A 633 -14.78 7.57 30.21
C ILE A 633 -14.12 6.19 30.33
N TYR A 634 -13.05 5.96 29.55
CA TYR A 634 -12.28 4.72 29.57
C TYR A 634 -11.36 4.59 30.80
N GLY A 635 -11.14 3.36 31.25
CA GLY A 635 -10.20 3.03 32.32
C GLY A 635 -8.73 3.10 31.89
N THR A 636 -7.82 2.77 32.79
CA THR A 636 -6.43 2.42 32.42
C THR A 636 -6.45 1.02 31.78
N PRO A 637 -5.75 0.79 30.65
CA PRO A 637 -5.73 -0.51 29.98
C PRO A 637 -5.40 -1.69 30.90
N ALA A 638 -6.11 -2.81 30.73
CA ALA A 638 -5.84 -4.09 31.38
C ALA A 638 -5.28 -5.10 30.38
N THR A 639 -4.48 -6.06 30.88
CA THR A 639 -3.86 -7.12 30.08
C THR A 639 -4.49 -8.46 30.42
N VAL A 640 -4.85 -9.22 29.39
CA VAL A 640 -5.24 -10.62 29.50
C VAL A 640 -4.08 -11.51 29.08
N THR A 641 -3.68 -12.43 29.95
CA THR A 641 -2.63 -13.43 29.67
C THR A 641 -3.25 -14.82 29.50
N LEU A 642 -2.99 -15.45 28.36
CA LEU A 642 -3.45 -16.77 27.96
C LEU A 642 -2.27 -17.75 28.00
N THR A 643 -2.40 -18.89 28.68
CA THR A 643 -1.37 -19.94 28.74
C THR A 643 -1.92 -21.24 28.18
N VAL A 644 -1.41 -21.64 27.01
CA VAL A 644 -1.79 -22.85 26.27
C VAL A 644 -0.85 -24.00 26.62
N ALA A 645 -1.40 -25.07 27.19
CA ALA A 645 -0.68 -26.28 27.57
C ALA A 645 -0.66 -27.32 26.43
N PRO A 646 0.46 -28.03 26.22
CA PRO A 646 0.57 -29.02 25.16
C PRO A 646 -0.26 -30.31 25.43
N ILE A 647 -0.63 -31.01 24.36
CA ILE A 647 -1.31 -32.31 24.24
C ILE A 647 -0.46 -33.21 23.31
N ASN A 648 -0.51 -34.53 23.50
CA ASN A 648 0.25 -35.48 22.67
C ASN A 648 -0.51 -35.85 21.38
N ASP A 649 0.19 -35.88 20.24
CA ASP A 649 -0.38 -36.17 18.90
C ASP A 649 0.11 -37.49 18.28
N GLU A 650 -0.56 -37.96 17.21
CA GLU A 650 -0.27 -39.23 16.52
C GLU A 650 1.02 -39.15 15.67
N PRO A 651 1.89 -40.18 15.66
CA PRO A 651 3.09 -40.18 14.82
C PRO A 651 2.77 -40.44 13.34
N GLU A 652 3.65 -40.03 12.42
CA GLU A 652 3.51 -40.23 10.96
C GLU A 652 4.70 -41.03 10.39
N ALA A 653 4.44 -42.28 9.96
CA ALA A 653 5.43 -43.11 9.26
C ALA A 653 5.33 -42.95 7.74
N LEU A 654 6.45 -42.74 7.05
CA LEU A 654 6.55 -42.58 5.60
C LEU A 654 7.30 -43.75 4.94
N ASP A 655 6.88 -44.11 3.72
CA ASP A 655 7.51 -45.22 2.97
C ASP A 655 9.02 -44.99 2.69
N ASP A 656 9.81 -46.05 2.81
CA ASP A 656 11.27 -46.03 2.69
C ASP A 656 11.79 -46.71 1.41
N VAL A 657 12.96 -46.24 0.94
CA VAL A 657 13.75 -46.92 -0.10
C VAL A 657 15.22 -47.00 0.30
N PHE A 658 15.80 -48.20 0.30
CA PHE A 658 17.20 -48.46 0.64
C PHE A 658 17.94 -49.32 -0.39
N LEU A 659 19.27 -49.33 -0.30
CA LEU A 659 20.16 -50.21 -1.06
C LEU A 659 20.87 -51.19 -0.12
N ALA A 660 21.05 -52.43 -0.58
CA ALA A 660 21.78 -53.46 0.17
C ALA A 660 22.70 -54.29 -0.73
N ASP A 661 23.72 -54.90 -0.14
CA ASP A 661 24.58 -55.84 -0.88
C ASP A 661 24.05 -57.26 -0.84
N ARG A 662 24.25 -57.96 -1.94
CA ARG A 662 24.02 -59.39 -2.01
C ARG A 662 24.88 -60.11 -0.96
N ASP A 663 24.23 -61.02 -0.26
CA ASP A 663 24.84 -61.90 0.76
C ASP A 663 25.36 -61.19 2.03
N THR A 664 25.04 -59.90 2.21
CA THR A 664 25.47 -59.10 3.38
C THR A 664 24.26 -58.52 4.13
N ALA A 665 24.31 -58.48 5.46
CA ALA A 665 23.27 -57.83 6.26
C ALA A 665 23.48 -56.31 6.30
N THR A 666 22.43 -55.53 6.08
CA THR A 666 22.44 -54.06 6.03
C THR A 666 21.50 -53.50 7.11
N LEU A 667 21.90 -52.43 7.80
CA LEU A 667 21.07 -51.74 8.78
C LEU A 667 20.32 -50.59 8.10
N LEU A 668 19.00 -50.55 8.24
CA LEU A 668 18.11 -49.61 7.55
C LEU A 668 17.52 -48.61 8.55
N PRO A 669 17.85 -47.30 8.43
CA PRO A 669 17.33 -46.25 9.31
C PRO A 669 15.92 -45.81 8.91
N VAL A 670 14.94 -46.68 9.18
CA VAL A 670 13.53 -46.49 8.81
C VAL A 670 12.88 -45.28 9.47
N LEU A 671 13.40 -44.80 10.62
CA LEU A 671 12.83 -43.65 11.32
C LEU A 671 13.33 -42.29 10.80
N LYS A 672 14.09 -42.23 9.70
CA LYS A 672 14.78 -41.00 9.28
C LYS A 672 13.83 -40.00 8.60
N ASN A 673 12.85 -40.50 7.88
CA ASN A 673 11.82 -39.75 7.15
C ASN A 673 10.49 -39.71 7.91
N ASP A 674 10.40 -40.35 9.07
CA ASP A 674 9.18 -40.39 9.88
C ASP A 674 9.08 -39.16 10.79
N ASP A 675 7.87 -38.61 10.91
CA ASP A 675 7.54 -37.71 12.01
C ASP A 675 7.14 -38.56 13.22
N LYS A 676 7.78 -38.31 14.34
CA LYS A 676 7.55 -39.04 15.60
C LYS A 676 6.46 -38.37 16.43
N GLY A 677 5.81 -37.34 15.89
CA GLY A 677 4.93 -36.42 16.61
C GLY A 677 5.75 -35.35 17.35
N PRO A 678 5.11 -34.25 17.82
CA PRO A 678 5.74 -33.27 18.70
C PRO A 678 6.13 -33.95 20.01
N GLY A 679 7.37 -34.44 20.04
CA GLY A 679 7.91 -35.18 21.17
C GLY A 679 7.96 -34.34 22.43
N GLU A 680 7.28 -34.80 23.48
CA GLU A 680 7.87 -34.77 24.80
C GLU A 680 9.29 -35.38 24.68
N ALA A 681 10.32 -34.60 24.99
CA ALA A 681 11.72 -34.84 24.66
C ALA A 681 12.39 -36.09 25.29
N ASN A 682 11.69 -37.22 25.50
CA ASN A 682 12.24 -38.46 26.04
C ASN A 682 11.41 -39.74 25.82
N THR A 683 10.37 -39.78 24.98
CA THR A 683 9.67 -41.03 24.65
C THR A 683 10.26 -41.64 23.36
N THR A 684 10.93 -42.78 23.51
CA THR A 684 11.34 -43.62 22.37
C THR A 684 10.09 -44.22 21.73
N VAL A 685 9.82 -43.85 20.47
CA VAL A 685 8.82 -44.51 19.62
C VAL A 685 9.23 -45.97 19.38
N LEU A 686 8.30 -46.91 19.53
CA LEU A 686 8.59 -48.35 19.41
C LEU A 686 8.42 -48.82 17.96
N ILE A 687 9.48 -49.39 17.35
CA ILE A 687 9.38 -50.05 16.04
C ILE A 687 8.88 -51.49 16.23
N THR A 688 7.81 -51.86 15.53
CA THR A 688 7.35 -53.24 15.41
C THR A 688 7.33 -53.70 13.96
N LEU A 689 7.64 -54.98 13.73
CA LEU A 689 7.62 -55.60 12.41
C LEU A 689 6.43 -56.55 12.30
N ALA A 690 5.69 -56.48 11.19
CA ALA A 690 4.59 -57.41 10.93
C ALA A 690 5.07 -58.87 10.76
N SER A 691 6.32 -59.06 10.33
CA SER A 691 6.96 -60.36 10.08
C SER A 691 8.49 -60.23 10.09
N ASN A 692 9.22 -61.28 10.50
CA ASN A 692 10.69 -61.35 10.42
C ASN A 692 11.21 -61.80 9.03
N ALA A 693 10.30 -62.04 8.08
CA ALA A 693 10.61 -62.43 6.70
C ALA A 693 10.03 -61.40 5.72
N THR A 694 10.79 -61.08 4.68
CA THR A 694 10.45 -60.12 3.62
C THR A 694 9.76 -60.81 2.43
N ALA A 695 9.25 -60.03 1.48
CA ALA A 695 8.51 -60.52 0.32
C ALA A 695 9.33 -61.44 -0.60
N ALA A 696 10.61 -61.16 -0.81
CA ALA A 696 11.53 -61.94 -1.65
C ALA A 696 12.32 -63.00 -0.86
N GLY A 697 12.01 -63.18 0.44
CA GLY A 697 12.56 -64.25 1.27
C GLY A 697 13.86 -63.91 2.01
N GLY A 698 14.21 -62.62 2.10
CA GLY A 698 15.17 -62.10 3.08
C GLY A 698 14.61 -62.12 4.52
N THR A 699 15.42 -61.65 5.46
CA THR A 699 15.05 -61.57 6.89
C THR A 699 15.24 -60.18 7.44
N VAL A 700 14.34 -59.76 8.34
CA VAL A 700 14.39 -58.47 9.02
C VAL A 700 14.29 -58.62 10.54
N VAL A 701 15.05 -57.80 11.27
CA VAL A 701 15.06 -57.74 12.73
C VAL A 701 15.23 -56.30 13.18
N VAL A 702 14.42 -55.84 14.15
CA VAL A 702 14.60 -54.52 14.78
C VAL A 702 15.87 -54.52 15.62
N VAL A 703 16.74 -53.54 15.40
CA VAL A 703 18.01 -53.36 16.13
C VAL A 703 18.14 -51.89 16.55
N GLY A 704 17.72 -51.59 17.78
CA GLY A 704 17.58 -50.21 18.25
C GLY A 704 16.52 -49.48 17.43
N ASP A 705 16.85 -48.29 16.95
CA ASP A 705 15.98 -47.42 16.16
C ASP A 705 16.03 -47.74 14.64
N ASN A 706 16.53 -48.92 14.27
CA ASN A 706 16.74 -49.33 12.89
C ASN A 706 16.20 -50.74 12.64
N VAL A 707 16.07 -51.12 11.36
CA VAL A 707 15.77 -52.49 10.96
C VAL A 707 16.97 -53.10 10.24
N GLN A 708 17.53 -54.19 10.76
CA GLN A 708 18.55 -54.95 10.05
C GLN A 708 17.88 -55.86 9.02
N TYR A 709 18.18 -55.64 7.74
CA TYR A 709 17.75 -56.46 6.62
C TYR A 709 18.89 -57.38 6.16
N THR A 710 18.58 -58.63 5.81
CA THR A 710 19.51 -59.56 5.17
C THR A 710 18.81 -60.19 3.96
N PRO A 711 19.33 -60.00 2.73
CA PRO A 711 18.71 -60.56 1.54
C PRO A 711 18.80 -62.10 1.51
N ALA A 712 17.93 -62.73 0.73
CA ALA A 712 18.05 -64.16 0.46
C ALA A 712 19.40 -64.47 -0.21
N ALA A 713 19.98 -65.63 0.06
CA ALA A 713 21.30 -65.99 -0.49
C ALA A 713 21.30 -65.94 -2.03
N ASN A 714 22.30 -65.26 -2.59
CA ASN A 714 22.49 -64.96 -4.02
C ASN A 714 21.38 -64.12 -4.67
N PHE A 715 20.53 -63.43 -3.90
CA PHE A 715 19.47 -62.58 -4.44
C PHE A 715 19.99 -61.20 -4.89
N THR A 716 19.53 -60.74 -6.05
CA THR A 716 19.72 -59.37 -6.56
C THR A 716 18.39 -58.89 -7.12
N GLY A 717 18.05 -57.62 -6.91
CA GLY A 717 16.75 -57.05 -7.26
C GLY A 717 16.04 -56.46 -6.04
N SER A 718 14.75 -56.13 -6.21
CA SER A 718 13.96 -55.41 -5.21
C SER A 718 13.23 -56.36 -4.24
N ASP A 719 13.26 -56.05 -2.95
CA ASP A 719 12.56 -56.75 -1.87
C ASP A 719 11.78 -55.75 -0.99
N THR A 720 10.72 -56.19 -0.32
CA THR A 720 9.85 -55.31 0.48
C THR A 720 9.40 -55.92 1.81
N PHE A 721 9.15 -55.05 2.81
CA PHE A 721 8.52 -55.37 4.10
C PHE A 721 7.86 -54.13 4.72
N THR A 722 7.11 -54.25 5.82
CA THR A 722 6.48 -53.12 6.52
C THR A 722 6.93 -53.03 7.97
N TYR A 723 6.93 -51.82 8.53
CA TYR A 723 7.12 -51.56 9.96
C TYR A 723 6.06 -50.60 10.49
N THR A 724 5.82 -50.64 11.80
CA THR A 724 4.89 -49.77 12.51
C THR A 724 5.63 -49.05 13.62
N ILE A 725 5.42 -47.75 13.72
CA ILE A 725 5.89 -46.89 14.81
C ILE A 725 4.73 -46.67 15.79
N ASP A 726 5.01 -46.77 17.10
CA ASP A 726 4.04 -46.59 18.19
C ASP A 726 4.55 -45.54 19.18
N ASP A 727 3.77 -44.47 19.37
CA ASP A 727 3.97 -43.47 20.44
C ASP A 727 2.81 -43.53 21.43
N ASP A 728 3.07 -44.15 22.59
CA ASP A 728 2.12 -44.37 23.69
C ASP A 728 0.71 -44.88 23.27
N GLY A 729 0.67 -45.76 22.26
CA GLY A 729 -0.55 -46.39 21.74
C GLY A 729 -1.16 -45.72 20.49
N MET A 730 -0.54 -44.66 19.95
CA MET A 730 -0.85 -44.10 18.64
C MET A 730 0.10 -44.70 17.59
N GLU A 731 -0.44 -45.41 16.60
CA GLU A 731 0.33 -46.27 15.68
C GLU A 731 0.28 -45.78 14.23
N SER A 732 1.44 -45.72 13.56
CA SER A 732 1.54 -45.41 12.13
C SER A 732 2.41 -46.44 11.40
N THR A 733 2.06 -46.82 10.16
CA THR A 733 2.68 -47.94 9.43
C THR A 733 3.18 -47.52 8.06
N ALA A 734 4.41 -47.89 7.74
CA ALA A 734 5.06 -47.63 6.46
C ALA A 734 5.66 -48.88 5.80
N THR A 735 5.93 -48.79 4.50
CA THR A 735 6.51 -49.84 3.66
C THR A 735 7.97 -49.51 3.33
N VAL A 736 8.84 -50.50 3.50
CA VAL A 736 10.25 -50.43 3.10
C VAL A 736 10.49 -51.20 1.81
N THR A 737 11.15 -50.55 0.85
CA THR A 737 11.66 -51.17 -0.37
C THR A 737 13.19 -51.21 -0.35
N VAL A 738 13.79 -52.37 -0.65
CA VAL A 738 15.25 -52.55 -0.65
C VAL A 738 15.73 -53.12 -1.98
N ASP A 739 16.62 -52.40 -2.66
CA ASP A 739 17.25 -52.83 -3.91
C ASP A 739 18.64 -53.43 -3.67
N VAL A 740 18.85 -54.69 -4.09
CA VAL A 740 20.04 -55.50 -3.74
C VAL A 740 21.06 -55.64 -4.91
N GLY A 741 22.32 -55.23 -4.70
CA GLY A 741 23.45 -55.19 -5.68
C GLY A 741 24.69 -56.08 -5.37
N ASP A 742 25.80 -55.97 -6.15
CA ASP A 742 27.09 -56.72 -5.98
C ASP A 742 28.17 -55.92 -5.18
N VAL A 743 29.24 -56.57 -4.65
CA VAL A 743 30.28 -56.04 -3.70
C VAL A 743 31.31 -55.02 -4.29
N SER A 744 31.83 -54.07 -3.46
CA SER A 744 32.34 -52.67 -3.70
C SER A 744 33.74 -52.36 -4.31
N ASN A 745 33.90 -51.16 -4.96
CA ASN A 745 35.15 -50.51 -5.47
C ASN A 745 35.54 -49.22 -4.67
N PHE A 746 36.66 -48.51 -4.95
CA PHE A 746 37.06 -47.23 -4.28
C PHE A 746 37.59 -46.15 -5.24
N THR A 747 37.26 -44.88 -4.95
CA THR A 747 37.70 -43.67 -5.68
C THR A 747 38.34 -42.63 -4.75
N ILE A 748 39.42 -41.97 -5.20
CA ILE A 748 40.01 -40.78 -4.55
C ILE A 748 39.67 -39.55 -5.39
N THR A 749 39.01 -38.55 -4.80
CA THR A 749 38.54 -37.35 -5.51
C THR A 749 39.12 -36.08 -4.90
N ALA A 750 39.53 -35.12 -5.73
CA ALA A 750 39.83 -33.76 -5.28
C ALA A 750 38.66 -32.82 -5.66
N VAL A 751 38.14 -32.05 -4.69
CA VAL A 751 37.02 -31.10 -4.88
C VAL A 751 37.31 -29.76 -4.18
N ARG A 752 36.68 -28.66 -4.62
CA ARG A 752 36.95 -27.28 -4.14
C ARG A 752 36.30 -26.94 -2.79
N ASP A 753 35.18 -27.55 -2.42
CA ASP A 753 34.31 -26.97 -1.40
C ASP A 753 34.92 -26.91 0.02
N LEU A 754 34.75 -25.75 0.67
CA LEU A 754 34.88 -25.56 2.11
C LEU A 754 33.60 -26.12 2.77
N THR A 755 33.60 -27.38 3.17
CA THR A 755 32.58 -27.87 4.12
C THR A 755 32.94 -27.38 5.52
N ASP A 756 32.05 -26.61 6.14
CA ASP A 756 32.04 -26.46 7.60
C ASP A 756 31.66 -27.81 8.19
N THR A 757 32.60 -28.46 8.87
CA THR A 757 32.29 -29.64 9.66
C THR A 757 31.64 -29.16 10.96
N GLY A 758 30.33 -28.92 10.91
CA GLY A 758 29.50 -28.95 12.10
C GLY A 758 29.76 -30.27 12.85
N GLY A 759 29.73 -30.25 14.18
CA GLY A 759 30.21 -31.33 15.06
C GLY A 759 29.52 -32.70 14.96
N ASP A 760 28.75 -32.97 13.90
CA ASP A 760 27.97 -34.20 13.67
C ASP A 760 28.36 -34.95 12.38
N SER A 761 29.38 -34.53 11.63
CA SER A 761 29.90 -35.31 10.47
C SER A 761 28.88 -35.61 9.35
N ILE A 762 27.75 -34.89 9.28
CA ILE A 762 26.83 -34.92 8.14
C ILE A 762 27.26 -33.83 7.15
N VAL A 763 27.52 -34.22 5.89
CA VAL A 763 27.76 -33.30 4.77
C VAL A 763 26.42 -33.04 4.08
N ASP A 764 25.88 -31.84 4.27
CA ASP A 764 24.81 -31.32 3.42
C ASP A 764 25.42 -30.51 2.26
N SER A 765 24.84 -30.62 1.07
CA SER A 765 25.28 -29.97 -0.17
C SER A 765 24.18 -29.00 -0.60
N ARG A 766 24.37 -27.72 -0.95
CA ARG A 766 25.49 -26.84 -1.32
C ARG A 766 25.09 -25.38 -1.05
N PRO A 767 26.03 -24.41 -0.95
CA PRO A 767 25.76 -23.04 -1.40
C PRO A 767 25.71 -23.00 -2.94
N GLN A 768 24.64 -22.44 -3.53
CA GLN A 768 24.64 -22.00 -4.93
C GLN A 768 25.18 -20.57 -5.04
N SER A 769 26.51 -20.45 -5.12
CA SER A 769 27.18 -19.52 -6.03
C SER A 769 28.64 -19.96 -6.16
N ASP A 770 29.14 -20.02 -7.40
CA ASP A 770 30.54 -20.12 -7.85
C ASP A 770 30.85 -21.37 -8.70
N GLU A 771 30.37 -21.40 -9.95
CA GLU A 771 31.07 -22.11 -11.04
C GLU A 771 32.33 -21.35 -11.52
N ILE A 772 32.64 -20.20 -10.91
CA ILE A 772 33.69 -19.25 -11.31
C ILE A 772 34.54 -18.93 -10.08
N ILE A 773 35.87 -19.00 -10.23
CA ILE A 773 36.82 -18.45 -9.25
C ILE A 773 37.41 -17.19 -9.87
N GLY A 774 37.29 -16.06 -9.17
CA GLY A 774 38.00 -14.84 -9.55
C GLY A 774 39.50 -15.06 -9.42
N GLU A 775 40.29 -14.58 -10.38
CA GLU A 775 41.75 -14.78 -10.42
C GLU A 775 42.51 -14.32 -9.17
N TRP A 776 41.87 -13.53 -8.29
CA TRP A 776 42.44 -12.99 -7.06
C TRP A 776 42.01 -13.73 -5.79
N ASP A 777 41.10 -14.71 -5.90
CA ASP A 777 40.58 -15.43 -4.74
C ASP A 777 41.49 -16.58 -4.35
N ALA A 778 41.87 -16.60 -3.07
CA ALA A 778 42.51 -17.77 -2.48
C ALA A 778 41.44 -18.83 -2.18
N PHE A 779 41.69 -20.07 -2.58
CA PHE A 779 40.76 -21.17 -2.35
C PHE A 779 41.44 -22.37 -1.68
N TRP A 780 40.64 -23.22 -1.06
CA TRP A 780 41.08 -24.54 -0.60
C TRP A 780 40.67 -25.59 -1.62
N LEU A 781 41.51 -26.62 -1.74
CA LEU A 781 41.17 -27.84 -2.44
C LEU A 781 41.23 -28.99 -1.43
N GLU A 782 40.16 -29.75 -1.34
CA GLU A 782 40.03 -30.88 -0.43
C GLU A 782 40.23 -32.19 -1.17
N VAL A 783 40.89 -33.15 -0.53
CA VAL A 783 41.11 -34.49 -1.09
C VAL A 783 40.34 -35.52 -0.24
N TRP A 784 39.50 -36.29 -0.90
CA TRP A 784 38.54 -37.23 -0.31
C TRP A 784 38.75 -38.66 -0.81
N ILE A 785 38.37 -39.63 0.01
CA ILE A 785 38.27 -41.06 -0.34
C ILE A 785 36.81 -41.47 -0.24
N THR A 786 36.31 -42.20 -1.24
CA THR A 786 34.93 -42.71 -1.29
C THR A 786 34.93 -44.20 -1.68
N PRO A 787 34.18 -45.08 -0.98
CA PRO A 787 33.88 -46.43 -1.44
C PRO A 787 32.69 -46.41 -2.43
N ASP A 788 32.88 -46.98 -3.62
CA ASP A 788 31.90 -47.08 -4.71
C ASP A 788 30.95 -48.29 -4.55
N GLY A 789 30.70 -48.72 -3.31
CA GLY A 789 29.79 -49.82 -2.94
C GLY A 789 29.58 -49.83 -1.42
N THR A 790 29.23 -50.95 -0.80
CA THR A 790 28.72 -51.07 0.59
C THR A 790 29.60 -50.65 1.77
N GLY A 791 30.83 -50.20 1.56
CA GLY A 791 31.72 -49.81 2.64
C GLY A 791 32.02 -50.94 3.65
N GLY A 792 32.65 -50.59 4.78
CA GLY A 792 33.03 -51.50 5.87
C GLY A 792 34.52 -51.78 5.98
N ASP A 793 35.35 -51.31 5.03
CA ASP A 793 36.81 -51.48 5.09
C ASP A 793 37.49 -50.34 5.85
N THR A 794 38.53 -50.67 6.61
CA THR A 794 39.28 -49.71 7.45
C THR A 794 40.49 -49.15 6.69
N VAL A 795 40.45 -47.87 6.34
CA VAL A 795 41.57 -47.11 5.77
C VAL A 795 42.64 -46.90 6.82
N THR A 796 43.86 -47.35 6.55
CA THR A 796 45.02 -47.23 7.48
C THR A 796 46.13 -46.33 6.93
N ALA A 797 46.23 -46.19 5.61
CA ALA A 797 47.14 -45.24 4.96
C ALA A 797 46.60 -44.80 3.60
N ALA A 798 46.84 -43.54 3.25
CA ALA A 798 46.52 -42.99 1.94
C ALA A 798 47.62 -42.02 1.48
N SER A 799 47.86 -41.97 0.17
CA SER A 799 48.80 -41.06 -0.45
C SER A 799 48.24 -40.53 -1.76
N SER A 800 48.46 -39.24 -2.02
CA SER A 800 48.15 -38.61 -3.30
C SER A 800 49.01 -37.36 -3.53
N THR A 801 49.38 -37.12 -4.80
CA THR A 801 50.09 -35.91 -5.24
C THR A 801 49.26 -35.16 -6.27
N LEU A 802 48.93 -33.90 -5.94
CA LEU A 802 48.30 -32.94 -6.83
C LEU A 802 49.37 -32.25 -7.67
N ASN A 803 49.20 -32.26 -9.00
CA ASN A 803 50.05 -31.53 -9.94
C ASN A 803 49.27 -30.29 -10.44
N PHE A 804 49.81 -29.09 -10.24
CA PHE A 804 49.17 -27.81 -10.55
C PHE A 804 50.09 -26.85 -11.32
N ASP A 805 49.50 -25.89 -12.04
CA ASP A 805 50.25 -24.85 -12.72
C ASP A 805 50.66 -23.72 -11.76
N SER A 806 51.95 -23.71 -11.42
CA SER A 806 52.54 -22.75 -10.49
C SER A 806 52.68 -21.32 -11.01
N SER A 807 52.42 -21.05 -12.30
CA SER A 807 52.41 -19.66 -12.80
C SER A 807 51.15 -18.90 -12.46
N ILE A 808 50.05 -19.61 -12.19
CA ILE A 808 48.73 -19.01 -11.93
C ILE A 808 48.49 -18.92 -10.41
N TYR A 809 48.65 -20.05 -9.70
CA TYR A 809 48.52 -20.11 -8.25
C TYR A 809 49.72 -20.82 -7.61
N ARG A 810 50.07 -20.40 -6.39
CA ARG A 810 51.02 -21.12 -5.53
C ARG A 810 50.28 -21.82 -4.40
N ALA A 811 50.65 -23.06 -4.10
CA ALA A 811 50.19 -23.72 -2.89
C ALA A 811 50.93 -23.12 -1.68
N THR A 812 50.18 -22.72 -0.65
CA THR A 812 50.74 -22.02 0.52
C THR A 812 50.64 -22.83 1.81
N SER A 813 49.66 -23.73 1.92
CA SER A 813 49.56 -24.60 3.10
C SER A 813 48.87 -25.93 2.78
N ILE A 814 49.20 -26.95 3.58
CA ILE A 814 48.51 -28.25 3.61
C ILE A 814 48.02 -28.44 5.04
N VAL A 815 46.73 -28.74 5.20
CA VAL A 815 46.12 -29.10 6.48
C VAL A 815 45.63 -30.53 6.37
N ILE A 816 46.20 -31.42 7.19
CA ILE A 816 45.76 -32.81 7.28
C ILE A 816 44.55 -32.86 8.22
N ASP A 817 43.54 -33.64 7.83
CA ASP A 817 42.35 -33.80 8.66
C ASP A 817 42.70 -34.48 9.99
N SER A 818 42.00 -34.11 11.05
CA SER A 818 42.26 -34.57 12.42
C SER A 818 42.20 -36.10 12.59
N THR A 819 41.45 -36.77 11.73
CA THR A 819 41.34 -38.24 11.67
C THR A 819 42.59 -38.94 11.16
N PHE A 820 43.53 -38.17 10.57
CA PHE A 820 44.76 -38.64 9.98
C PHE A 820 45.99 -37.97 10.59
N THR A 821 47.13 -38.63 10.49
CA THR A 821 48.45 -38.07 10.85
C THR A 821 49.30 -37.96 9.60
N ALA A 822 49.97 -36.80 9.42
CA ALA A 822 50.89 -36.59 8.31
C ALA A 822 52.06 -37.58 8.34
N ALA A 823 52.27 -38.31 7.25
CA ALA A 823 53.40 -39.19 7.05
C ALA A 823 54.57 -38.46 6.36
N SER A 824 55.77 -39.07 6.39
CA SER A 824 56.96 -38.48 5.75
C SER A 824 56.76 -38.27 4.25
N GLY A 825 57.09 -37.07 3.75
CA GLY A 825 56.98 -36.72 2.33
C GLY A 825 55.78 -35.82 1.99
N SER A 826 54.91 -35.50 2.94
CA SER A 826 53.88 -34.47 2.77
C SER A 826 54.50 -33.08 2.67
N GLY A 827 54.11 -32.30 1.66
CA GLY A 827 54.67 -30.96 1.46
C GLY A 827 54.35 -30.34 0.10
N VAL A 828 54.64 -29.04 0.00
CA VAL A 828 54.45 -28.25 -1.21
C VAL A 828 55.79 -27.97 -1.89
N ASN A 829 55.83 -28.09 -3.21
CA ASN A 829 56.93 -27.63 -4.04
C ASN A 829 56.38 -26.79 -5.22
N ASN A 830 56.30 -25.47 -5.01
CA ASN A 830 55.86 -24.52 -6.03
C ASN A 830 56.81 -24.41 -7.22
N GLY A 831 58.09 -24.85 -7.09
CA GLY A 831 59.03 -24.85 -8.21
C GLY A 831 58.79 -25.96 -9.23
N SER A 832 58.10 -27.04 -8.82
CA SER A 832 57.68 -28.14 -9.69
C SER A 832 56.15 -28.24 -9.86
N GLY A 833 55.38 -27.32 -9.26
CA GLY A 833 53.92 -27.34 -9.32
C GLY A 833 53.30 -28.57 -8.64
N THR A 834 53.82 -29.00 -7.49
CA THR A 834 53.30 -30.23 -6.83
C THR A 834 52.97 -30.01 -5.36
N ALA A 835 51.83 -30.55 -4.90
CA ALA A 835 51.45 -30.65 -3.49
C ALA A 835 51.15 -32.11 -3.14
N THR A 836 51.92 -32.69 -2.21
CA THR A 836 51.79 -34.10 -1.82
C THR A 836 51.17 -34.24 -0.43
N ILE A 837 50.15 -35.09 -0.34
CA ILE A 837 49.47 -35.49 0.90
C ILE A 837 49.75 -36.96 1.13
N ASN A 838 50.56 -37.25 2.15
CA ASN A 838 50.78 -38.60 2.66
C ASN A 838 50.24 -38.68 4.08
N VAL A 839 49.35 -39.63 4.33
CA VAL A 839 48.68 -39.79 5.62
C VAL A 839 48.63 -41.23 6.09
N THR A 840 48.62 -41.39 7.41
CA THR A 840 48.32 -42.64 8.10
C THR A 840 47.26 -42.38 9.15
N SER A 841 46.39 -43.35 9.40
CA SER A 841 45.43 -43.30 10.50
C SER A 841 45.59 -44.53 11.40
N SER A 842 45.02 -44.50 12.59
CA SER A 842 44.89 -45.68 13.47
C SER A 842 43.75 -46.62 13.05
N GLY A 843 43.21 -46.45 11.84
CA GLY A 843 42.13 -47.23 11.26
C GLY A 843 40.81 -46.47 11.24
N VAL A 844 40.43 -45.95 10.07
CA VAL A 844 39.13 -45.28 9.85
C VAL A 844 38.26 -46.13 8.94
N THR A 845 37.08 -46.54 9.40
CA THR A 845 36.17 -47.40 8.63
C THR A 845 35.10 -46.55 7.97
N LEU A 846 34.86 -46.74 6.66
CA LEU A 846 33.91 -45.95 5.89
C LEU A 846 32.70 -46.78 5.48
N ALA A 847 31.49 -46.29 5.68
CA ALA A 847 30.27 -46.87 5.14
C ALA A 847 30.13 -46.62 3.64
N ALA A 848 29.15 -47.26 3.02
CA ALA A 848 28.89 -47.15 1.59
C ALA A 848 28.67 -45.71 1.12
N GLY A 849 29.42 -45.26 0.10
CA GLY A 849 29.31 -43.88 -0.40
C GLY A 849 29.77 -42.79 0.59
N GLU A 850 30.20 -43.16 1.80
CA GLU A 850 30.70 -42.23 2.80
C GLU A 850 32.06 -41.68 2.35
N ARG A 851 32.17 -40.36 2.32
CA ARG A 851 33.43 -39.69 1.95
C ARG A 851 34.20 -39.36 3.21
N ILE A 852 35.51 -39.59 3.18
CA ILE A 852 36.40 -39.04 4.21
C ILE A 852 37.49 -38.16 3.63
N ARG A 853 37.67 -36.98 4.24
CA ARG A 853 38.69 -36.01 3.86
C ARG A 853 40.01 -36.41 4.49
N ILE A 854 41.04 -36.60 3.66
CA ILE A 854 42.40 -36.86 4.14
C ILE A 854 43.18 -35.57 4.43
N GLY A 855 42.77 -34.47 3.81
CA GLY A 855 43.35 -33.15 4.03
C GLY A 855 42.95 -32.16 2.94
N ARG A 856 43.39 -30.92 3.10
CA ARG A 856 43.16 -29.82 2.17
C ARG A 856 44.42 -29.01 1.89
N VAL A 857 44.51 -28.43 0.70
CA VAL A 857 45.63 -27.59 0.25
C VAL A 857 45.13 -26.20 -0.09
N ARG A 858 45.76 -25.16 0.46
CA ARG A 858 45.42 -23.76 0.13
C ARG A 858 46.22 -23.29 -1.07
N PHE A 859 45.54 -22.70 -2.03
CA PHE A 859 46.13 -22.02 -3.16
C PHE A 859 45.89 -20.51 -3.06
N GLU A 860 46.93 -19.74 -3.36
CA GLU A 860 46.86 -18.27 -3.42
C GLU A 860 47.36 -17.80 -4.79
N PRO A 861 46.75 -16.74 -5.34
CA PRO A 861 47.10 -16.27 -6.68
C PRO A 861 48.50 -15.64 -6.72
N VAL A 862 49.09 -15.71 -7.91
CA VAL A 862 50.31 -14.98 -8.25
C VAL A 862 49.87 -13.72 -9.01
N ALA A 863 50.32 -12.54 -8.56
CA ALA A 863 49.71 -11.25 -8.85
C ALA A 863 49.83 -10.70 -10.29
N ASN A 864 49.95 -11.54 -11.32
CA ASN A 864 49.96 -11.19 -12.75
C ASN A 864 49.64 -12.47 -13.58
N GLY A 865 48.71 -13.30 -13.11
CA GLY A 865 48.60 -14.70 -13.53
C GLY A 865 47.82 -14.94 -14.82
N LEU A 866 46.81 -14.11 -15.11
CA LEU A 866 45.96 -14.21 -16.30
C LEU A 866 45.78 -12.81 -16.89
N ASP A 867 46.01 -12.66 -18.20
CA ASP A 867 45.68 -11.41 -18.91
C ASP A 867 44.20 -11.46 -19.33
N ALA A 868 43.51 -10.32 -19.38
CA ALA A 868 42.15 -10.24 -19.90
C ALA A 868 42.09 -10.70 -21.38
N PRO A 869 41.18 -11.61 -21.76
CA PRO A 869 41.15 -12.18 -23.12
C PRO A 869 40.68 -11.17 -24.17
N GLU A 870 41.22 -11.27 -25.40
CA GLU A 870 40.85 -10.43 -26.53
C GLU A 870 39.49 -10.87 -27.17
N ILE A 871 38.87 -9.99 -27.98
CA ILE A 871 37.60 -10.27 -28.67
C ILE A 871 37.70 -11.56 -29.49
N GLY A 872 36.85 -12.54 -29.17
CA GLY A 872 36.75 -13.82 -29.88
C GLY A 872 37.65 -14.93 -29.32
N GLU A 873 38.41 -14.66 -28.24
CA GLU A 873 39.09 -15.69 -27.48
C GLU A 873 38.14 -16.35 -26.47
N THR A 874 38.43 -17.60 -26.09
CA THR A 874 37.58 -18.34 -25.13
C THR A 874 37.81 -17.80 -23.73
N LEU A 875 36.73 -17.36 -23.05
CA LEU A 875 36.79 -16.87 -21.68
C LEU A 875 37.23 -17.98 -20.71
N GLY A 876 38.34 -17.71 -20.03
CA GLY A 876 38.85 -18.47 -18.90
C GLY A 876 39.74 -19.66 -19.26
N VAL A 877 40.64 -19.99 -18.32
CA VAL A 877 41.38 -21.24 -18.35
C VAL A 877 40.51 -22.27 -17.61
N ASP A 878 40.20 -23.40 -18.24
CA ASP A 878 39.51 -24.51 -17.56
C ASP A 878 40.32 -24.89 -16.33
N PHE A 879 39.70 -24.99 -15.14
CA PHE A 879 40.40 -25.33 -13.90
C PHE A 879 41.14 -26.67 -14.02
N ASN A 880 40.66 -27.58 -14.87
CA ASN A 880 41.34 -28.84 -15.20
C ASN A 880 42.68 -28.64 -15.96
N THR A 881 42.90 -27.45 -16.51
CA THR A 881 44.19 -27.03 -17.09
C THR A 881 45.15 -26.53 -16.01
N PHE A 882 44.63 -25.91 -14.93
CA PHE A 882 45.41 -25.54 -13.75
C PHE A 882 45.81 -26.79 -12.95
N LEU A 883 44.86 -27.65 -12.58
CA LEU A 883 45.15 -28.88 -11.84
C LEU A 883 45.41 -30.05 -12.79
N THR A 884 46.59 -30.04 -13.40
CA THR A 884 46.99 -30.91 -14.51
C THR A 884 46.79 -32.42 -14.31
N SER A 885 46.84 -32.95 -13.07
CA SER A 885 46.54 -34.35 -12.74
C SER A 885 46.69 -34.67 -11.25
N MET A 886 46.11 -35.80 -10.82
CA MET A 886 46.48 -36.50 -9.59
C MET A 886 47.36 -37.71 -9.91
N THR A 887 48.48 -37.87 -9.18
CA THR A 887 49.43 -38.97 -9.39
C THR A 887 49.88 -39.56 -8.05
N GLY A 888 50.44 -40.78 -8.11
CA GLY A 888 50.93 -41.45 -6.90
C GLY A 888 49.82 -41.92 -5.94
N ALA A 889 48.56 -41.96 -6.39
CA ALA A 889 47.42 -42.37 -5.59
C ALA A 889 47.55 -43.83 -5.11
N SER A 890 47.51 -44.03 -3.80
CA SER A 890 47.50 -45.37 -3.20
C SER A 890 46.69 -45.37 -1.91
N LEU A 891 46.01 -46.49 -1.66
CA LEU A 891 45.18 -46.70 -0.48
C LEU A 891 45.51 -48.05 0.17
N THR A 892 45.62 -48.09 1.49
CA THR A 892 45.75 -49.34 2.25
C THR A 892 44.51 -49.53 3.10
N VAL A 893 43.76 -50.61 2.84
CA VAL A 893 42.51 -50.95 3.52
C VAL A 893 42.61 -52.35 4.15
N ASP A 894 42.24 -52.49 5.42
CA ASP A 894 42.27 -53.78 6.12
C ASP A 894 41.20 -54.73 5.55
N GLY A 895 41.65 -55.88 5.06
CA GLY A 895 40.80 -56.90 4.41
C GLY A 895 41.09 -57.09 2.91
N VAL A 896 41.54 -56.04 2.21
CA VAL A 896 41.73 -56.05 0.74
C VAL A 896 43.20 -55.90 0.32
N GLY A 897 44.07 -55.33 1.18
CA GLY A 897 45.49 -55.08 0.87
C GLY A 897 45.71 -53.73 0.16
N VAL A 898 46.95 -53.44 -0.27
CA VAL A 898 47.28 -52.14 -0.91
C VAL A 898 46.60 -52.04 -2.28
N VAL A 899 45.64 -51.13 -2.39
CA VAL A 899 45.03 -50.71 -3.65
C VAL A 899 46.00 -49.74 -4.32
N ASN A 900 46.77 -50.24 -5.30
CA ASN A 900 47.64 -49.43 -6.13
C ASN A 900 46.87 -48.97 -7.37
N GLY A 901 46.67 -47.65 -7.51
CA GLY A 901 45.87 -47.07 -8.59
C GLY A 901 44.36 -47.15 -8.36
N PRO A 902 43.83 -46.64 -7.23
CA PRO A 902 42.40 -46.36 -7.14
C PRO A 902 41.99 -45.41 -8.26
N THR A 903 40.71 -45.42 -8.66
CA THR A 903 40.22 -44.43 -9.63
C THR A 903 40.46 -43.05 -9.03
N THR A 904 41.18 -42.20 -9.74
CA THR A 904 41.40 -40.81 -9.33
C THR A 904 40.52 -39.92 -10.16
N ASP A 905 39.75 -39.08 -9.50
CA ASP A 905 38.92 -38.10 -10.18
C ASP A 905 39.27 -36.68 -9.71
N VAL A 906 39.31 -35.78 -10.67
CA VAL A 906 39.45 -34.34 -10.45
C VAL A 906 38.21 -33.72 -11.06
N ASP A 907 37.10 -33.83 -10.33
CA ASP A 907 35.82 -33.32 -10.82
C ASP A 907 35.67 -31.87 -10.38
N LEU A 908 36.16 -30.97 -11.23
CA LEU A 908 36.07 -29.53 -11.03
C LEU A 908 35.57 -28.90 -12.34
N PRO A 909 34.24 -28.76 -12.53
CA PRO A 909 33.67 -28.08 -13.70
C PRO A 909 33.90 -26.55 -13.70
N VAL A 910 34.86 -26.07 -12.89
CA VAL A 910 35.09 -24.66 -12.60
C VAL A 910 35.99 -24.06 -13.68
N ARG A 911 35.76 -22.80 -14.04
CA ARG A 911 36.69 -22.02 -14.89
C ARG A 911 37.40 -20.96 -14.06
N LEU A 912 38.70 -20.77 -14.30
CA LEU A 912 39.44 -19.62 -13.80
C LEU A 912 39.20 -18.46 -14.78
N LEU A 913 38.51 -17.42 -14.32
CA LEU A 913 38.28 -16.21 -15.11
C LEU A 913 39.11 -15.06 -14.53
N PRO A 914 39.77 -14.24 -15.38
CA PRO A 914 40.18 -12.92 -14.93
C PRO A 914 38.94 -12.14 -14.48
N MET A 915 39.06 -11.27 -13.48
CA MET A 915 37.88 -10.53 -13.00
C MET A 915 37.36 -9.63 -14.12
N VAL A 916 36.24 -10.03 -14.71
CA VAL A 916 35.74 -9.51 -16.00
C VAL A 916 35.50 -7.99 -16.01
N TYR A 917 35.44 -7.34 -14.85
CA TYR A 917 35.08 -5.93 -14.69
C TYR A 917 36.19 -5.01 -14.17
N ASP A 918 37.37 -5.55 -13.84
CA ASP A 918 38.53 -4.78 -13.39
C ASP A 918 39.40 -4.40 -14.59
N LEU A 919 38.94 -3.41 -15.37
CA LEU A 919 39.56 -3.05 -16.66
C LEU A 919 40.94 -2.40 -16.52
N ASN A 920 41.40 -2.14 -15.30
CA ASN A 920 42.69 -1.52 -15.03
C ASN A 920 43.63 -2.43 -14.22
N ASP A 921 43.23 -3.67 -13.94
CA ASP A 921 43.93 -4.71 -13.20
C ASP A 921 44.41 -4.24 -11.79
N ASP A 922 43.69 -3.34 -11.12
CA ASP A 922 44.08 -2.78 -9.82
C ASP A 922 43.56 -3.58 -8.60
N GLY A 923 42.80 -4.63 -8.86
CA GLY A 923 42.17 -5.52 -7.90
C GLY A 923 40.80 -5.04 -7.41
N LYS A 924 40.17 -4.07 -8.08
CA LYS A 924 38.84 -3.52 -7.72
C LYS A 924 37.97 -3.24 -8.94
N VAL A 925 36.66 -3.35 -8.76
CA VAL A 925 35.67 -2.93 -9.78
C VAL A 925 34.99 -1.67 -9.30
N GLY A 926 35.14 -0.57 -10.03
CA GLY A 926 34.59 0.72 -9.64
C GLY A 926 34.25 1.66 -10.79
N VAL A 927 33.84 2.88 -10.42
CA VAL A 927 33.44 3.93 -11.38
C VAL A 927 34.57 4.32 -12.35
N VAL A 928 35.82 4.07 -11.95
CA VAL A 928 37.00 4.27 -12.79
C VAL A 928 37.01 3.29 -13.96
N ASP A 929 36.64 2.04 -13.75
CA ASP A 929 36.57 1.00 -14.80
C ASP A 929 35.43 1.29 -15.77
N PHE A 930 34.28 1.77 -15.28
CA PHE A 930 33.20 2.26 -16.14
C PHE A 930 33.63 3.49 -16.97
N SER A 931 34.40 4.39 -16.38
CA SER A 931 34.94 5.55 -17.09
C SER A 931 35.95 5.14 -18.16
N ILE A 932 36.78 4.13 -17.90
CA ILE A 932 37.70 3.54 -18.88
C ILE A 932 36.92 2.87 -20.00
N TYR A 933 35.89 2.09 -19.68
CA TYR A 933 35.00 1.48 -20.68
C TYR A 933 34.39 2.55 -21.60
N ILE A 934 33.65 3.52 -21.05
CA ILE A 934 32.97 4.58 -21.82
C ILE A 934 33.93 5.38 -22.68
N ASN A 935 35.06 5.84 -22.14
CA ASN A 935 36.00 6.68 -22.87
C ASN A 935 36.62 5.97 -24.08
N THR A 936 36.70 4.63 -24.03
CA THR A 936 37.37 3.85 -25.08
C THR A 936 36.41 3.37 -26.17
N ILE A 937 35.12 3.12 -25.88
CA ILE A 937 34.10 2.84 -26.93
C ILE A 937 33.82 4.04 -27.84
N VAL A 938 33.98 5.28 -27.35
CA VAL A 938 33.86 6.50 -28.19
C VAL A 938 35.09 6.75 -29.05
N SER A 939 36.26 6.19 -28.68
CA SER A 939 37.47 6.24 -29.48
C SER A 939 37.61 4.94 -30.26
N SER A 940 37.07 4.88 -31.48
CA SER A 940 36.95 3.69 -32.35
C SER A 940 38.25 2.97 -32.79
N ASN A 941 39.33 3.01 -32.00
CA ASN A 941 40.66 2.49 -32.32
C ASN A 941 41.32 1.62 -31.23
N SER A 942 40.64 1.22 -30.14
CA SER A 942 41.23 0.26 -29.19
C SER A 942 40.88 -1.18 -29.60
N SER A 943 41.90 -1.98 -29.93
CA SER A 943 41.78 -3.39 -30.30
C SER A 943 41.67 -4.34 -29.09
N SER A 944 41.33 -3.83 -27.91
CA SER A 944 41.52 -4.54 -26.65
C SER A 944 40.32 -4.29 -25.75
N PHE A 945 39.20 -4.99 -25.99
CA PHE A 945 38.11 -5.12 -25.00
C PHE A 945 37.39 -6.45 -25.11
N VAL A 946 36.67 -6.78 -24.03
CA VAL A 946 36.01 -8.07 -23.79
C VAL A 946 34.59 -8.06 -24.36
N ASP A 947 34.26 -9.11 -25.10
CA ASP A 947 32.91 -9.40 -25.56
C ASP A 947 32.19 -10.22 -24.47
N PHE A 948 31.55 -9.52 -23.52
CA PHE A 948 31.07 -10.07 -22.25
C PHE A 948 30.10 -11.25 -22.38
N ASP A 949 29.40 -11.34 -23.50
CA ASP A 949 28.44 -12.42 -23.80
C ASP A 949 28.83 -13.26 -25.03
N LEU A 950 30.05 -13.06 -25.55
CA LEU A 950 30.61 -13.79 -26.70
C LEU A 950 29.77 -13.66 -27.99
N SER A 951 28.97 -12.60 -28.12
CA SER A 951 28.07 -12.35 -29.26
C SER A 951 28.78 -11.80 -30.50
N GLY A 952 30.00 -11.27 -30.31
CA GLY A 952 30.76 -10.49 -31.27
C GLY A 952 30.30 -9.03 -31.38
N ASP A 953 29.35 -8.60 -30.56
CA ASP A 953 28.76 -7.24 -30.59
C ASP A 953 29.04 -6.44 -29.32
N MET A 954 30.10 -5.63 -29.39
CA MET A 954 30.54 -4.74 -28.32
C MET A 954 29.57 -3.57 -28.03
N TYR A 955 28.66 -3.23 -28.95
CA TYR A 955 27.71 -2.10 -28.80
C TYR A 955 26.28 -2.56 -28.47
N GLY A 956 25.99 -3.84 -28.66
CA GLY A 956 24.70 -4.47 -28.38
C GLY A 956 24.70 -5.24 -27.07
N SER A 957 24.69 -6.56 -27.17
CA SER A 957 24.37 -7.44 -26.05
C SER A 957 25.46 -7.46 -24.97
N GLY A 958 26.74 -7.30 -25.33
CA GLY A 958 27.82 -7.11 -24.36
C GLY A 958 27.66 -5.85 -23.50
N PHE A 959 27.27 -4.71 -24.09
CA PHE A 959 26.93 -3.49 -23.34
C PHE A 959 25.67 -3.67 -22.50
N SER A 960 24.68 -4.41 -23.01
CA SER A 960 23.46 -4.72 -22.25
C SER A 960 23.71 -5.63 -21.04
N PHE A 961 24.66 -6.55 -21.14
CA PHE A 961 25.04 -7.46 -20.06
C PHE A 961 25.82 -6.71 -18.96
N PHE A 962 26.77 -5.85 -19.36
CA PHE A 962 27.46 -4.94 -18.44
C PHE A 962 26.47 -4.00 -17.73
N ARG A 963 25.44 -3.48 -18.42
CA ARG A 963 24.38 -2.65 -17.83
C ARG A 963 23.41 -3.39 -16.91
N SER A 964 23.04 -4.62 -17.26
CA SER A 964 22.19 -5.49 -16.45
C SER A 964 22.83 -5.80 -15.10
N ALA A 965 24.15 -5.97 -15.05
CA ALA A 965 24.88 -6.19 -13.80
C ALA A 965 24.85 -4.97 -12.85
N PHE A 966 24.60 -3.76 -13.37
CA PHE A 966 24.38 -2.53 -12.58
C PHE A 966 22.88 -2.18 -12.42
N GLY A 967 21.97 -3.13 -12.66
CA GLY A 967 20.56 -3.03 -12.25
C GLY A 967 19.67 -2.11 -13.09
N ASP A 968 19.84 -2.08 -14.40
CA ASP A 968 19.03 -1.26 -15.31
C ASP A 968 17.86 -2.04 -15.99
N THR A 969 16.74 -1.36 -16.29
CA THR A 969 15.62 -1.86 -17.11
C THR A 969 15.21 -0.85 -18.18
N HIS A 970 14.93 -1.34 -19.40
CA HIS A 970 14.80 -0.54 -20.62
C HIS A 970 13.36 -0.06 -20.90
N ASP A 971 13.19 1.19 -21.33
CA ASP A 971 12.01 1.66 -22.09
C ASP A 971 12.45 2.48 -23.32
N GLY A 972 11.66 2.43 -24.39
CA GLY A 972 12.09 2.53 -25.79
C GLY A 972 12.27 3.90 -26.46
N VAL A 973 12.66 3.75 -27.74
CA VAL A 973 12.76 4.67 -28.91
C VAL A 973 13.70 5.89 -28.85
N ASN A 974 13.96 6.53 -27.71
CA ASN A 974 14.72 7.81 -27.74
C ASN A 974 16.22 7.76 -27.41
N HIS A 975 16.84 6.58 -27.23
CA HIS A 975 18.28 6.46 -26.91
C HIS A 975 18.76 7.42 -25.80
N ALA A 976 17.86 7.88 -24.93
CA ALA A 976 18.19 8.69 -23.77
C ALA A 976 18.30 7.73 -22.57
N PHE A 977 19.47 7.71 -21.95
CA PHE A 977 19.74 6.85 -20.81
C PHE A 977 18.90 7.30 -19.61
N VAL A 978 17.99 6.45 -19.14
CA VAL A 978 17.34 6.61 -17.83
C VAL A 978 17.84 5.46 -16.98
N TRP A 979 18.69 5.78 -16.01
CA TRP A 979 19.15 4.83 -15.01
C TRP A 979 18.00 4.51 -14.07
N SER A 980 17.96 3.28 -13.52
CA SER A 980 17.00 2.93 -12.48
C SER A 980 16.90 4.07 -11.45
N PRO A 981 15.70 4.65 -11.28
CA PRO A 981 15.46 5.60 -10.22
C PRO A 981 15.85 5.00 -8.88
N VAL A 982 15.94 3.68 -8.69
CA VAL A 982 16.36 3.05 -7.42
C VAL A 982 17.86 3.20 -7.16
N LEU A 983 18.74 3.30 -8.16
CA LEU A 983 20.18 3.55 -7.92
C LEU A 983 20.49 5.05 -7.81
N LEU A 984 19.67 5.89 -8.44
CA LEU A 984 19.70 7.34 -8.26
C LEU A 984 18.91 7.80 -7.02
N LYS A 985 17.88 7.05 -6.57
CA LYS A 985 17.07 7.24 -5.35
C LYS A 985 17.63 6.49 -4.15
N ALA A 986 18.37 5.40 -4.30
CA ALA A 986 19.25 4.94 -3.21
C ALA A 986 20.32 6.01 -2.91
N ALA A 987 20.57 6.92 -3.87
CA ALA A 987 21.33 8.14 -3.66
C ALA A 987 20.45 9.40 -3.35
N MET A 988 19.11 9.29 -3.31
CA MET A 988 18.15 10.43 -3.17
C MET A 988 16.80 10.06 -2.49
N SER A 989 16.75 9.16 -1.51
CA SER A 989 15.53 8.72 -0.79
C SER A 989 15.86 8.48 0.69
N ASP A 990 14.82 8.57 1.55
CA ASP A 990 14.76 8.45 3.03
C ASP A 990 15.33 7.14 3.62
N MET A 991 16.62 6.89 3.37
CA MET A 991 17.34 5.69 3.79
C MET A 991 18.68 6.06 4.42
N ILE A 992 18.94 5.57 5.64
CA ILE A 992 20.28 5.63 6.24
C ILE A 992 21.14 4.42 5.85
N LEU A 993 22.37 4.69 5.41
CA LEU A 993 23.34 3.69 4.95
C LEU A 993 24.55 3.58 5.89
N THR A 994 25.21 2.43 5.91
CA THR A 994 26.58 2.35 6.45
C THR A 994 27.59 2.91 5.45
N THR A 995 28.56 3.69 5.92
CA THR A 995 29.67 4.23 5.11
C THR A 995 30.65 3.16 4.61
N HIS A 996 30.53 1.92 5.09
CA HIS A 996 31.44 0.82 4.80
C HIS A 996 30.78 -0.26 3.93
N ILE A 997 31.46 -0.64 2.84
CA ILE A 997 30.93 -1.53 1.79
C ILE A 997 31.10 -3.03 2.15
N ASN A 998 31.77 -3.36 3.25
CA ASN A 998 31.98 -4.76 3.65
C ASN A 998 30.91 -5.20 4.65
N VAL A 999 30.19 -6.27 4.31
CA VAL A 999 29.29 -7.00 5.22
C VAL A 999 30.13 -7.75 6.24
N GLY A 1000 29.94 -7.47 7.53
CA GLY A 1000 30.52 -8.32 8.57
C GLY A 1000 29.84 -9.69 8.55
N SER A 1001 30.61 -10.78 8.61
CA SER A 1001 30.03 -12.12 8.69
C SER A 1001 29.65 -12.44 10.14
N SER A 1002 28.38 -12.77 10.36
CA SER A 1002 27.77 -13.27 11.61
C SER A 1002 27.57 -12.26 12.76
N ALA A 1003 26.83 -11.19 12.49
CA ALA A 1003 26.18 -10.41 13.55
C ALA A 1003 24.83 -11.06 13.96
N GLN A 1004 24.54 -11.06 15.26
CA GLN A 1004 23.25 -11.54 15.79
C GLN A 1004 22.12 -10.64 15.26
N SER A 1005 21.03 -11.25 14.79
CA SER A 1005 19.85 -10.51 14.33
C SER A 1005 19.20 -9.73 15.46
N LEU A 1006 18.73 -8.53 15.14
CA LEU A 1006 17.94 -7.66 16.00
C LEU A 1006 16.62 -8.34 16.34
N SER A 1007 16.25 -8.34 17.61
CA SER A 1007 14.94 -8.80 18.07
C SER A 1007 14.02 -7.62 18.38
N THR A 1008 12.71 -7.88 18.45
CA THR A 1008 11.74 -6.89 18.92
C THR A 1008 11.99 -6.48 20.39
N GLU A 1009 12.58 -7.36 21.20
CA GLU A 1009 12.96 -7.06 22.60
C GLU A 1009 14.14 -6.09 22.68
N ASP A 1010 15.08 -6.16 21.72
CA ASP A 1010 16.19 -5.20 21.62
C ASP A 1010 15.69 -3.78 21.30
N VAL A 1011 14.74 -3.66 20.37
CA VAL A 1011 14.09 -2.37 20.06
C VAL A 1011 13.30 -1.86 21.27
N ALA A 1012 12.55 -2.74 21.94
CA ALA A 1012 11.80 -2.40 23.15
C ALA A 1012 12.71 -1.94 24.30
N THR A 1013 13.92 -2.49 24.40
CA THR A 1013 14.91 -2.11 25.41
C THR A 1013 15.33 -0.65 25.24
N VAL A 1014 15.56 -0.20 24.00
CA VAL A 1014 15.92 1.20 23.72
C VAL A 1014 14.72 2.13 23.95
N THR A 1015 13.53 1.78 23.46
CA THR A 1015 12.34 2.63 23.59
C THR A 1015 11.84 2.76 25.03
N THR A 1016 11.94 1.70 25.83
CA THR A 1016 11.57 1.72 27.26
C THR A 1016 12.56 2.50 28.13
N ALA A 1017 13.83 2.57 27.70
CA ALA A 1017 14.87 3.30 28.41
C ALA A 1017 14.86 4.81 28.11
N LEU A 1018 14.11 5.26 27.10
CA LEU A 1018 13.89 6.67 26.79
C LEU A 1018 12.83 7.30 27.73
N PRO A 1019 12.94 8.60 28.05
CA PRO A 1019 11.93 9.31 28.84
C PRO A 1019 10.55 9.27 28.16
N PRO A 1020 9.43 9.24 28.92
CA PRO A 1020 8.06 9.27 28.37
C PRO A 1020 7.74 10.52 27.54
N SER A 1021 8.54 11.58 27.67
CA SER A 1021 8.44 12.79 26.85
C SER A 1021 8.98 12.60 25.42
N VAL A 1022 9.76 11.55 25.16
CA VAL A 1022 10.35 11.23 23.85
C VAL A 1022 9.46 10.29 23.05
N ILE A 1023 8.77 9.37 23.74
CA ILE A 1023 7.81 8.44 23.17
C ILE A 1023 6.59 8.47 24.10
N THR A 1024 5.57 9.25 23.76
CA THR A 1024 4.36 9.31 24.59
C THR A 1024 3.58 8.01 24.42
N SER A 1025 3.18 7.40 25.54
CA SER A 1025 2.33 6.19 25.53
C SER A 1025 0.83 6.51 25.41
N SER A 1026 0.48 7.73 25.00
CA SER A 1026 -0.91 8.20 24.91
C SER A 1026 -1.30 8.44 23.45
N ILE A 1027 -1.78 7.37 22.79
CA ILE A 1027 -2.54 7.50 21.55
C ILE A 1027 -3.96 7.94 21.94
N GLU A 1028 -4.16 9.25 22.05
CA GLU A 1028 -5.49 9.86 22.04
C GLU A 1028 -5.68 10.53 20.66
N SER A 1029 -6.45 9.85 19.79
CA SER A 1029 -7.15 10.39 18.62
C SER A 1029 -6.54 11.59 17.87
N ASP A 1030 -5.47 11.39 17.11
CA ASP A 1030 -5.41 11.52 15.63
C ASP A 1030 -3.96 11.31 15.15
N THR A 1031 -3.84 10.63 14.01
CA THR A 1031 -2.70 10.53 13.07
C THR A 1031 -1.32 10.00 13.54
N ASN A 1032 -0.95 8.86 12.91
CA ASN A 1032 0.41 8.31 12.70
C ASN A 1032 1.01 7.34 13.74
N VAL A 1033 0.41 6.14 13.89
CA VAL A 1033 1.10 5.00 14.53
C VAL A 1033 2.35 4.64 13.73
N VAL A 1034 3.54 4.77 14.35
CA VAL A 1034 4.80 4.33 13.74
C VAL A 1034 4.96 2.83 13.93
N THR A 1035 5.00 2.09 12.83
CA THR A 1035 5.19 0.63 12.85
C THR A 1035 6.64 0.29 12.54
N ILE A 1036 7.31 -0.47 13.40
CA ILE A 1036 8.70 -0.88 13.18
C ILE A 1036 8.73 -2.35 12.73
N HIS A 1037 9.35 -2.58 11.58
CA HIS A 1037 9.59 -3.90 11.01
C HIS A 1037 11.08 -4.22 11.07
N ILE A 1038 11.44 -5.42 11.50
CA ILE A 1038 12.82 -5.93 11.42
C ILE A 1038 12.88 -6.88 10.22
N VAL A 1039 13.67 -6.52 9.22
CA VAL A 1039 13.79 -7.23 7.94
C VAL A 1039 15.24 -7.26 7.50
N ASP A 1040 15.65 -8.21 6.66
CA ASP A 1040 17.01 -8.24 6.10
C ASP A 1040 17.07 -7.30 4.87
N LEU A 1041 17.70 -6.13 5.03
CA LEU A 1041 17.81 -5.10 4.00
C LEU A 1041 19.08 -5.31 3.16
N PRO A 1042 19.06 -5.01 1.85
CA PRO A 1042 20.17 -5.33 0.96
C PRO A 1042 21.40 -4.43 1.17
N GLY A 1043 22.58 -5.02 1.08
CA GLY A 1043 23.85 -4.29 0.93
C GLY A 1043 24.27 -3.54 2.20
N THR A 1044 24.40 -2.21 2.09
CA THR A 1044 24.83 -1.31 3.18
C THR A 1044 23.66 -0.59 3.85
N GLN A 1045 22.42 -1.00 3.56
CA GLN A 1045 21.25 -0.32 4.09
C GLN A 1045 21.02 -0.71 5.55
N LEU A 1046 20.78 0.29 6.40
CA LEU A 1046 20.55 0.08 7.83
C LEU A 1046 19.08 0.29 8.19
N ALA A 1047 18.39 1.21 7.52
CA ALA A 1047 16.96 1.39 7.65
C ALA A 1047 16.32 2.05 6.43
N SER A 1048 14.99 2.07 6.40
CA SER A 1048 14.16 2.81 5.45
C SER A 1048 12.85 3.24 6.11
N THR A 1049 12.37 4.43 5.77
CA THR A 1049 11.02 4.88 6.16
C THR A 1049 10.08 4.93 4.96
N ILE A 1050 8.86 4.40 5.11
CA ILE A 1050 7.78 4.47 4.12
C ILE A 1050 6.49 4.87 4.84
N GLY A 1051 6.04 6.12 4.66
CA GLY A 1051 4.92 6.66 5.43
C GLY A 1051 5.23 6.64 6.93
N ASN A 1052 4.40 5.97 7.72
CA ASN A 1052 4.65 5.78 9.17
C ASN A 1052 5.30 4.42 9.49
N SER A 1053 5.83 3.70 8.51
CA SER A 1053 6.49 2.39 8.77
C SER A 1053 8.00 2.52 8.63
N ILE A 1054 8.73 2.12 9.66
CA ILE A 1054 10.20 2.07 9.70
C ILE A 1054 10.63 0.61 9.51
N TYR A 1055 11.49 0.36 8.54
CA TYR A 1055 12.08 -0.95 8.29
C TYR A 1055 13.55 -0.89 8.73
N LEU A 1056 13.91 -1.68 9.73
CA LEU A 1056 15.27 -1.79 10.24
C LEU A 1056 15.94 -3.05 9.71
N ASP A 1057 17.21 -2.93 9.34
CA ASP A 1057 18.00 -4.08 8.93
C ASP A 1057 18.22 -5.06 10.08
N ALA A 1058 18.05 -6.36 9.82
CA ALA A 1058 18.12 -7.39 10.84
C ALA A 1058 19.52 -7.48 11.46
N ASN A 1059 20.60 -7.24 10.73
CA ASN A 1059 21.97 -7.48 11.21
C ASN A 1059 22.91 -6.26 11.12
N ALA A 1060 22.37 -5.08 10.84
CA ALA A 1060 23.08 -3.83 10.64
C ALA A 1060 24.14 -3.90 9.54
N ALA A 1061 23.78 -4.43 8.37
CA ALA A 1061 24.65 -4.73 7.24
C ALA A 1061 25.85 -5.61 7.66
N GLY A 1062 25.63 -6.53 8.60
CA GLY A 1062 26.61 -7.45 9.16
C GLY A 1062 27.50 -6.90 10.27
N TRP A 1063 27.35 -5.62 10.65
CA TRP A 1063 28.14 -5.00 11.73
C TRP A 1063 27.55 -5.25 13.13
N GLY A 1064 26.28 -5.64 13.19
CA GLY A 1064 25.54 -5.87 14.42
C GLY A 1064 25.13 -4.59 15.13
N TRP A 1065 24.01 -4.69 15.84
CA TRP A 1065 23.43 -3.58 16.58
C TRP A 1065 24.06 -3.41 17.97
N PHE A 1066 24.35 -2.17 18.32
CA PHE A 1066 24.55 -1.73 19.69
C PHE A 1066 23.20 -1.27 20.25
N VAL A 1067 22.71 -2.04 21.21
CA VAL A 1067 21.45 -1.80 21.92
C VAL A 1067 21.81 -1.06 23.21
N ASP A 1068 21.59 0.25 23.21
CA ASP A 1068 21.91 1.09 24.37
C ASP A 1068 20.77 1.03 25.41
N SER A 1069 20.97 0.24 26.46
CA SER A 1069 20.04 0.14 27.59
C SER A 1069 20.04 1.35 28.52
N THR A 1070 20.98 2.29 28.32
CA THR A 1070 21.16 3.50 29.12
C THR A 1070 21.32 4.71 28.20
N PRO A 1071 20.34 5.04 27.34
CA PRO A 1071 20.48 6.06 26.29
C PRO A 1071 20.79 7.47 26.84
N LEU A 1072 20.46 7.73 28.11
CA LEU A 1072 20.78 9.00 28.80
C LEU A 1072 22.22 9.06 29.33
N ASP A 1073 22.94 7.94 29.39
CA ASP A 1073 24.36 7.86 29.73
C ASP A 1073 25.17 7.77 28.43
N SER A 1074 26.18 8.63 28.28
CA SER A 1074 27.06 8.65 27.11
C SER A 1074 28.48 8.22 27.42
N SER A 1075 28.71 7.60 28.59
CA SER A 1075 30.03 7.15 29.04
C SER A 1075 30.66 6.06 28.15
N GLU A 1076 29.86 5.39 27.30
CA GLU A 1076 30.30 4.51 26.23
C GLU A 1076 31.05 5.23 25.10
N PHE A 1077 30.83 6.53 24.97
CA PHE A 1077 31.35 7.35 23.89
C PHE A 1077 32.32 8.41 24.43
N SER A 1078 33.22 8.84 23.55
CA SER A 1078 34.17 9.92 23.83
C SER A 1078 33.80 11.15 23.00
N ALA A 1079 33.79 12.32 23.64
CA ALA A 1079 33.56 13.59 22.96
C ALA A 1079 34.73 13.89 22.00
N ASN A 1080 34.52 13.60 20.72
CA ASN A 1080 35.30 14.15 19.62
C ASN A 1080 34.34 14.98 18.77
N SER A 1081 34.16 16.24 19.16
CA SER A 1081 33.22 17.17 18.56
C SER A 1081 33.72 17.67 17.20
N GLU A 1082 33.69 16.79 16.20
CA GLU A 1082 33.63 17.19 14.80
C GLU A 1082 32.30 16.65 14.25
N ASN A 1083 31.43 17.57 13.84
CA ASN A 1083 30.27 17.30 12.99
C ASN A 1083 29.06 16.53 13.57
N GLY A 1084 28.75 16.70 14.86
CA GLY A 1084 27.57 16.06 15.44
C GLY A 1084 27.70 14.53 15.49
N ARG A 1085 28.91 14.03 15.76
CA ARG A 1085 29.21 12.60 15.90
C ARG A 1085 29.98 12.34 17.19
N LEU A 1086 29.63 11.26 17.88
CA LEU A 1086 30.38 10.74 19.01
C LEU A 1086 31.03 9.41 18.65
N LEU A 1087 32.26 9.20 19.11
CA LEU A 1087 33.03 8.00 18.82
C LEU A 1087 33.09 7.09 20.04
N ALA A 1088 32.67 5.84 19.87
CA ALA A 1088 32.73 4.82 20.88
C ALA A 1088 34.17 4.63 21.37
N SER A 1089 34.34 4.54 22.69
CA SER A 1089 35.60 4.12 23.28
C SER A 1089 35.98 2.74 22.73
N SER A 1090 37.26 2.51 22.43
CA SER A 1090 37.76 1.19 21.97
C SER A 1090 37.49 0.02 22.94
N ALA A 1091 37.09 0.30 24.19
CA ALA A 1091 36.72 -0.69 25.20
C ALA A 1091 35.21 -0.73 25.49
N SER A 1092 34.41 0.09 24.80
CA SER A 1092 32.95 0.15 24.92
C SER A 1092 32.30 -0.98 24.12
N ALA A 1093 31.12 -1.41 24.59
CA ALA A 1093 30.27 -2.37 23.87
C ALA A 1093 29.74 -1.81 22.53
N ALA A 1094 29.76 -0.48 22.35
CA ALA A 1094 29.42 0.19 21.09
C ALA A 1094 30.54 0.10 20.04
N SER A 1095 31.77 -0.25 20.43
CA SER A 1095 32.91 -0.26 19.50
C SER A 1095 32.72 -1.29 18.38
N GLY A 1096 32.70 -0.83 17.13
CA GLY A 1096 32.57 -1.70 15.95
C GLY A 1096 31.15 -2.17 15.64
N LYS A 1097 30.13 -1.60 16.28
CA LYS A 1097 28.71 -1.89 16.06
C LYS A 1097 27.93 -0.65 15.61
N ILE A 1098 26.77 -0.81 14.98
CA ILE A 1098 25.89 0.32 14.62
C ILE A 1098 25.00 0.70 15.80
N ASP A 1099 24.96 1.98 16.16
CA ASP A 1099 24.12 2.48 17.26
C ASP A 1099 22.63 2.50 16.86
N LEU A 1100 21.84 1.60 17.46
CA LEU A 1100 20.42 1.45 17.14
C LEU A 1100 19.61 2.71 17.44
N LEU A 1101 19.98 3.42 18.51
CA LEU A 1101 19.31 4.65 18.92
C LEU A 1101 19.45 5.76 17.87
N SER A 1102 20.65 5.94 17.32
CA SER A 1102 20.91 6.92 16.25
C SER A 1102 20.06 6.65 15.02
N VAL A 1103 19.98 5.38 14.59
CA VAL A 1103 19.19 4.97 13.42
C VAL A 1103 17.68 5.17 13.68
N LEU A 1104 17.17 4.78 14.84
CA LEU A 1104 15.75 4.97 15.18
C LEU A 1104 15.34 6.45 15.20
N MET A 1105 16.17 7.31 15.81
CA MET A 1105 15.89 8.74 15.88
C MET A 1105 15.98 9.42 14.50
N HIS A 1106 16.90 8.97 13.65
CA HIS A 1106 17.00 9.41 12.26
C HIS A 1106 15.73 9.09 11.46
N GLU A 1107 15.25 7.85 11.51
CA GLU A 1107 14.07 7.41 10.77
C GLU A 1107 12.78 8.06 11.30
N LEU A 1108 12.70 8.34 12.60
CA LEU A 1108 11.59 9.16 13.14
C LEU A 1108 11.61 10.60 12.61
N GLY A 1109 12.80 11.13 12.29
CA GLY A 1109 12.91 12.38 11.55
C GLY A 1109 12.25 12.32 10.18
N HIS A 1110 12.41 11.22 9.45
CA HIS A 1110 11.72 11.03 8.17
C HIS A 1110 10.21 10.89 8.32
N VAL A 1111 9.73 10.19 9.36
CA VAL A 1111 8.30 10.17 9.70
C VAL A 1111 7.76 11.57 9.99
N ALA A 1112 8.58 12.42 10.61
CA ALA A 1112 8.27 13.83 10.87
C ALA A 1112 8.46 14.76 9.65
N GLY A 1113 8.85 14.22 8.48
CA GLY A 1113 9.03 14.98 7.24
C GLY A 1113 10.37 15.73 7.14
N LEU A 1114 11.38 15.35 7.93
CA LEU A 1114 12.73 15.89 7.84
C LEU A 1114 13.52 15.19 6.72
N GLU A 1115 14.29 15.99 5.99
CA GLU A 1115 15.17 15.54 4.90
C GLU A 1115 16.59 15.25 5.42
N HIS A 1116 17.33 14.42 4.69
CA HIS A 1116 18.74 14.14 5.02
C HIS A 1116 19.61 15.40 5.06
N THR A 1117 20.53 15.44 6.00
CA THR A 1117 21.58 16.46 6.13
C THR A 1117 22.97 15.86 5.88
N THR A 1118 23.98 16.72 5.69
CA THR A 1118 25.37 16.26 5.52
C THR A 1118 26.00 15.78 6.83
N ASP A 1119 25.58 16.34 7.96
CA ASP A 1119 26.12 16.09 9.30
C ASP A 1119 24.99 16.08 10.35
N GLY A 1120 25.26 15.56 11.55
CA GLY A 1120 24.28 15.49 12.64
C GLY A 1120 23.31 14.30 12.56
N LEU A 1121 22.20 14.37 13.31
CA LEU A 1121 21.23 13.27 13.45
C LEU A 1121 20.62 12.82 12.12
N MET A 1122 20.29 13.76 11.22
CA MET A 1122 19.72 13.46 9.90
C MET A 1122 20.78 13.10 8.83
N SER A 1123 21.99 12.70 9.23
CA SER A 1123 23.02 12.31 8.26
C SER A 1123 22.68 11.00 7.54
N ALA A 1124 22.71 11.00 6.21
CA ALA A 1124 22.40 9.83 5.36
C ALA A 1124 23.35 8.64 5.55
N THR A 1125 24.43 8.79 6.35
CA THR A 1125 25.39 7.71 6.59
C THR A 1125 25.95 7.67 8.01
N ILE A 1126 26.15 6.46 8.55
CA ILE A 1126 26.74 6.21 9.87
C ILE A 1126 27.81 5.11 9.82
N SER A 1127 28.90 5.27 10.57
CA SER A 1127 29.98 4.28 10.67
C SER A 1127 29.87 3.43 11.96
N PRO A 1128 30.40 2.20 11.98
CA PRO A 1128 30.43 1.38 13.20
C PRO A 1128 31.19 2.07 14.35
N GLY A 1129 30.58 2.10 15.53
CA GLY A 1129 31.07 2.79 16.71
C GLY A 1129 30.80 4.30 16.72
N GLU A 1130 29.93 4.80 15.84
CA GLU A 1130 29.47 6.19 15.86
C GLU A 1130 28.07 6.31 16.46
N ARG A 1131 27.82 7.43 17.15
CA ARG A 1131 26.49 7.92 17.52
C ARG A 1131 26.28 9.30 16.90
N LEU A 1132 25.15 9.50 16.24
CA LEU A 1132 24.79 10.78 15.62
C LEU A 1132 24.07 11.67 16.63
N ILE A 1133 24.43 12.95 16.65
CA ILE A 1133 23.88 13.96 17.57
C ILE A 1133 23.67 15.29 16.84
N ASP A 1134 22.79 16.15 17.32
CA ASP A 1134 22.65 17.53 16.82
C ASP A 1134 23.80 18.44 17.30
N TRP A 1135 24.17 19.43 16.48
CA TRP A 1135 25.44 20.17 16.51
C TRP A 1135 25.57 21.14 17.70
N ASP A 1136 24.50 21.53 18.40
CA ASP A 1136 24.50 22.76 19.22
C ASP A 1136 24.48 22.59 20.75
N GLN A 1137 24.84 21.44 21.34
CA GLN A 1137 24.94 21.35 22.82
C GLN A 1137 26.20 20.65 23.34
N ASP A 1138 27.08 21.45 23.96
CA ASP A 1138 28.30 21.06 24.69
C ASP A 1138 28.05 20.28 26.01
N ALA A 1139 26.85 19.73 26.24
CA ALA A 1139 26.57 18.90 27.40
C ALA A 1139 25.43 17.91 27.14
N PHE A 1140 25.74 16.61 27.18
CA PHE A 1140 24.77 15.53 27.37
C PHE A 1140 24.19 15.61 28.80
N GLU A 1141 23.33 16.60 29.06
CA GLU A 1141 22.33 16.48 30.13
C GLU A 1141 20.97 16.15 29.48
N GLU A 1142 19.98 15.77 30.28
CA GLU A 1142 18.62 15.33 29.88
C GLU A 1142 17.94 16.15 28.76
N SER A 1143 18.46 17.35 28.44
CA SER A 1143 18.02 18.23 27.36
C SER A 1143 18.26 17.73 25.94
N PHE A 1144 19.22 16.84 25.65
CA PHE A 1144 19.47 16.39 24.26
C PHE A 1144 18.22 15.74 23.63
N TYR A 1145 17.58 14.85 24.39
CA TYR A 1145 16.37 14.16 23.92
C TYR A 1145 15.13 15.05 23.96
N VAL A 1146 15.06 15.99 24.90
CA VAL A 1146 13.96 16.97 24.97
C VAL A 1146 14.05 17.97 23.81
N SER A 1147 15.25 18.40 23.43
CA SER A 1147 15.45 19.35 22.32
C SER A 1147 15.34 18.70 20.94
N ALA A 1148 15.77 17.45 20.75
CA ALA A 1148 15.49 16.71 19.51
C ALA A 1148 13.97 16.49 19.33
N VAL A 1149 13.24 16.23 20.41
CA VAL A 1149 11.77 16.09 20.41
C VAL A 1149 11.06 17.45 20.24
N ASP A 1150 11.52 18.53 20.88
CA ASP A 1150 11.01 19.89 20.64
C ASP A 1150 11.27 20.33 19.19
N LEU A 1151 12.33 19.87 18.53
CA LEU A 1151 12.56 20.17 17.11
C LEU A 1151 11.74 19.27 16.16
N LEU A 1152 11.44 18.03 16.57
CA LEU A 1152 10.68 17.04 15.80
C LEU A 1152 9.15 17.20 15.95
N PHE A 1153 8.70 17.76 17.08
CA PHE A 1153 7.28 17.86 17.45
C PHE A 1153 6.87 19.22 18.04
N GLY A 1154 7.80 20.14 18.28
CA GLY A 1154 7.51 21.50 18.71
C GLY A 1154 7.37 22.44 17.52
N SER A 1155 6.29 23.21 17.49
CA SER A 1155 6.19 24.39 16.64
C SER A 1155 7.19 25.45 17.10
N GLU A 1156 7.83 26.18 16.18
CA GLU A 1156 8.60 27.41 16.53
C GLU A 1156 7.73 28.54 17.15
N GLU A 1157 6.44 28.30 17.38
CA GLU A 1157 5.61 29.05 18.31
C GLU A 1157 5.01 28.07 19.32
N ASP A 1158 5.75 27.77 20.40
CA ASP A 1158 5.30 27.83 21.80
C ASP A 1158 6.45 27.60 22.80
#